data_AF-A0A914L4J6-F1
#
_entry.id   AF-A0A914L4J6-F1
#
_cell.length_a   1.000
_cell.length_b   1.000
_cell.length_c   1.000
_cell.angle_alpha   90.00
_cell.angle_beta   90.00
_cell.angle_gamma   90.00
#
_symmetry.space_group_name_H-M   'P 1'
#
loop_
_entity.id
_entity.type
_entity.pdbx_description
1 polymer ?
#
loop_
_entity_poly.entity_id
_entity_poly.type
_entity_poly.pdbx_seq_one_letter_code
_entity_poly.pdbx_strand_id
1 'polypeptide(L)'
;MATKRTALANAAKTTVQDHELKQLVYRKCLQALIYPISATTPHNFQMTNFQTPTWCYECEGLLWGIARQGLRCTECGVKVHDKCRELLSADCLQRAAEKSSKHGEGDKAQNLIAVIHERMKMQERNKPEIFQRIQEAFGYNENIQQETLRAVKGSILEGSSKWSAKIQLTVICAKGLSGKDKTGKSDPYVTVQVGKVRKRTRTIHQELNPIWNEKFSFECHNSTDRIKVRVWDEDNDLKSKLRQKLTRESDDFLGQTIIEVRTLSGEMDVWYNLEKRTDKSVVSGAIRLYIKVDIKGEERLAPYHSQYTCLHEHLFLHQYKEDDVQLPQQQQLAADEAWRIYFDEVGQMIVDEFTMRYGIEQIYQAMTHFACLCTKYMCVGVPAALSTLLANINAHYAHATATAAVSAPDRFNATNFGKDRFVKLLDQLHNSLRIDLGMYRKYFPASNFAKLRDLKSTVDLLTSITFFRMKVLELASPPRASNVVRECAKACMETTYHLMFDTCCEKCEPTDESVKFWSDFIDYMLGVIDEDRNVYTPVLNQFPQELNIGQLSAATLWNLYKTDLKDALMEHAKTKRCKTPDYMNLYFKVKHFYSMYVAELPQYRESIPEFPEWFVPFVMDWLNENDEHSMDILRNAYNRDKADNFPQTSEHTKFSNSVVDVFTQLNEALKVLKQMDCPNPEVCVDMMRRFATTLNKVLLAYSDMVQKDFCKYVESEKLACILMNNVQQLRVQLEKIYENMGGAQLDPDSNRVLNSLQKKLNTVLDRLSGQFVASLESGIQEQMSRLGVLLAKIKGPQQQRSQMGGEVDMVLEPLMNLLERSLQRYAQQCEKTVLKYILKELWKITIISMEKQVVLPPLGGSLSSSTAPLLKHALPSAKGVTKLMLQHTTHLKEGSGGGGNIGGGLSGGGGNVGGGGGGSGLRGGMHSVKEMMDAARDNSERSLTPRQCGLLDVALDAIKECFHAGGQGLKKSFFEKSPELQSLKYALSLYTQTTEQLIRTFISTQKQQDLPSQDQPVGEVSVQVDLFNHPHTGEQKITVKVIAANDLRWQITGSGTFKPFVEVHLVGPHLADKKRKMATKSQSNTWTPKFNETMHFFIGNEGEPEHYELMFQVKDYCFAREDRIVGVGVLQLSQVLEQGSYACWVQLGRRLFIDETGLILLRILSQRQNDEIAKEFVRLKTECRYETEGQGLANSASSQRLVAGR
;
A
#
# COMPACT_ATOMS: atom_id res chain seq x y z
N MET A 1 -36.63 -29.00 11.29
CA MET A 1 -37.57 -29.18 10.15
C MET A 1 -39.03 -29.29 10.61
N ALA A 2 -39.37 -30.12 11.59
CA ALA A 2 -40.74 -30.27 12.09
C ALA A 2 -41.43 -28.93 12.46
N THR A 3 -40.78 -28.08 13.26
CA THR A 3 -41.32 -26.76 13.65
C THR A 3 -41.59 -25.83 12.46
N LYS A 4 -40.76 -25.88 11.41
CA LYS A 4 -40.96 -25.10 10.17
C LYS A 4 -42.15 -25.62 9.37
N ARG A 5 -42.27 -26.95 9.25
CA ARG A 5 -43.42 -27.60 8.60
C ARG A 5 -44.73 -27.27 9.31
N THR A 6 -44.74 -27.31 10.65
CA THR A 6 -45.90 -26.92 11.47
C THR A 6 -46.26 -25.45 11.29
N ALA A 7 -45.28 -24.54 11.21
CA ALA A 7 -45.54 -23.13 10.95
C ALA A 7 -46.23 -22.92 9.59
N LEU A 8 -45.68 -23.52 8.52
CA LEU A 8 -46.23 -23.44 7.17
C LEU A 8 -47.63 -24.06 7.07
N ALA A 9 -47.87 -25.20 7.72
CA ALA A 9 -49.19 -25.80 7.84
C ALA A 9 -50.18 -24.87 8.56
N ASN A 10 -49.74 -24.20 9.64
CA ASN A 10 -50.57 -23.25 10.36
C ASN A 10 -50.88 -21.99 9.53
N ALA A 11 -49.93 -21.44 8.76
CA ALA A 11 -50.23 -20.34 7.83
C ALA A 11 -51.13 -20.75 6.67
N ALA A 12 -50.97 -21.97 6.19
CA ALA A 12 -51.88 -22.56 5.23
C ALA A 12 -53.28 -22.79 5.83
N LYS A 13 -53.49 -22.70 7.15
CA LYS A 13 -54.76 -23.01 7.85
C LYS A 13 -55.28 -24.39 7.43
N THR A 14 -54.47 -25.42 7.60
CA THR A 14 -54.82 -26.78 7.18
C THR A 14 -56.12 -27.27 7.83
N THR A 15 -56.96 -27.93 7.04
CA THR A 15 -58.25 -28.50 7.45
C THR A 15 -58.14 -29.97 7.89
N VAL A 16 -56.94 -30.54 7.83
CA VAL A 16 -56.64 -31.96 8.12
C VAL A 16 -57.11 -32.41 9.51
N GLN A 17 -57.13 -31.51 10.50
CA GLN A 17 -57.54 -31.82 11.88
C GLN A 17 -59.06 -31.70 12.12
N ASP A 18 -59.83 -31.25 11.13
CA ASP A 18 -61.28 -31.09 11.24
C ASP A 18 -62.00 -32.39 10.84
N HIS A 19 -62.25 -33.24 11.84
CA HIS A 19 -62.89 -34.54 11.66
C HIS A 19 -64.33 -34.44 11.11
N GLU A 20 -65.07 -33.39 11.46
CA GLU A 20 -66.45 -33.21 11.02
C GLU A 20 -66.51 -32.77 9.55
N LEU A 21 -65.66 -31.80 9.17
CA LEU A 21 -65.49 -31.39 7.77
C LEU A 21 -65.02 -32.55 6.91
N LYS A 22 -64.06 -33.35 7.41
CA LYS A 22 -63.55 -34.54 6.71
C LYS A 22 -64.67 -35.51 6.34
N GLN A 23 -65.59 -35.81 7.26
CA GLN A 23 -66.71 -36.71 7.00
C GLN A 23 -67.70 -36.12 5.98
N LEU A 24 -67.99 -34.82 6.08
CA LEU A 24 -68.85 -34.12 5.12
C LEU A 24 -68.27 -34.16 3.70
N VAL A 25 -66.97 -33.85 3.58
CA VAL A 25 -66.25 -33.81 2.29
C VAL A 25 -66.20 -35.20 1.67
N TYR A 26 -65.92 -36.24 2.47
CA TYR A 26 -65.96 -37.61 2.00
C TYR A 26 -67.31 -37.97 1.36
N ARG A 27 -68.42 -37.65 2.03
CA ARG A 27 -69.78 -37.89 1.50
C ARG A 27 -70.04 -37.09 0.22
N LYS A 28 -69.72 -35.79 0.20
CA LYS A 28 -69.95 -34.92 -0.97
C LYS A 28 -69.05 -35.27 -2.16
N CYS A 29 -67.86 -35.80 -1.91
CA CYS A 29 -66.94 -36.33 -2.92
C CYS A 29 -67.52 -37.59 -3.57
N LEU A 30 -67.91 -38.60 -2.76
CA LEU A 30 -68.60 -39.79 -3.28
C LEU A 30 -69.86 -39.42 -4.06
N GLN A 31 -70.63 -38.43 -3.60
CA GLN A 31 -71.81 -37.91 -4.31
C GLN A 31 -71.48 -37.27 -5.65
N ALA A 32 -70.33 -36.61 -5.79
CA ALA A 32 -69.90 -36.01 -7.06
C ALA A 32 -69.44 -37.08 -8.05
N LEU A 33 -68.71 -38.10 -7.59
CA LEU A 33 -68.04 -39.07 -8.47
C LEU A 33 -68.88 -40.30 -8.82
N ILE A 34 -69.88 -40.66 -8.02
CA ILE A 34 -70.82 -41.75 -8.36
C ILE A 34 -71.77 -41.36 -9.51
N TYR A 35 -72.01 -40.05 -9.67
CA TYR A 35 -72.83 -39.49 -10.74
C TYR A 35 -72.17 -38.21 -11.28
N PRO A 36 -71.06 -38.37 -12.05
CA PRO A 36 -70.21 -37.26 -12.50
C PRO A 36 -70.88 -36.41 -13.57
N ILE A 37 -70.49 -35.13 -13.66
CA ILE A 37 -71.09 -34.21 -14.63
C ILE A 37 -70.47 -34.37 -16.02
N SER A 38 -69.19 -34.74 -16.09
CA SER A 38 -68.49 -35.01 -17.37
C SER A 38 -69.12 -36.12 -18.20
N ALA A 39 -69.78 -37.08 -17.53
CA ALA A 39 -70.49 -38.16 -18.16
C ALA A 39 -72.00 -37.97 -18.05
N THR A 40 -72.53 -36.77 -18.26
CA THR A 40 -73.99 -36.53 -18.31
C THR A 40 -74.61 -37.04 -19.62
N THR A 41 -75.91 -37.29 -19.62
CA THR A 41 -76.61 -37.69 -20.86
C THR A 41 -76.72 -36.48 -21.78
N PRO A 42 -76.25 -36.56 -23.04
CA PRO A 42 -76.35 -35.44 -23.96
C PRO A 42 -77.82 -35.10 -24.21
N HIS A 43 -78.12 -33.81 -24.34
CA HIS A 43 -79.46 -33.36 -24.69
C HIS A 43 -79.76 -33.67 -26.16
N ASN A 44 -80.92 -34.26 -26.43
CA ASN A 44 -81.38 -34.48 -27.79
C ASN A 44 -82.16 -33.26 -28.30
N PHE A 45 -81.45 -32.29 -28.87
CA PHE A 45 -82.01 -31.02 -29.32
C PHE A 45 -82.62 -31.10 -30.72
N GLN A 46 -83.84 -30.56 -30.86
CA GLN A 46 -84.51 -30.36 -32.15
C GLN A 46 -84.81 -28.88 -32.39
N MET A 47 -84.63 -28.41 -33.63
CA MET A 47 -85.07 -27.07 -34.03
C MET A 47 -86.56 -26.93 -33.81
N THR A 48 -86.96 -25.91 -33.07
CA THR A 48 -88.36 -25.68 -32.69
C THR A 48 -88.74 -24.23 -32.94
N ASN A 49 -89.86 -24.03 -33.65
CA ASN A 49 -90.48 -22.72 -33.81
C ASN A 49 -91.42 -22.45 -32.62
N PHE A 50 -91.17 -21.36 -31.88
CA PHE A 50 -91.95 -21.00 -30.69
C PHE A 50 -93.04 -19.99 -31.05
N GLN A 51 -94.30 -20.41 -31.00
CA GLN A 51 -95.47 -19.55 -31.29
C GLN A 51 -95.72 -18.49 -30.20
N THR A 52 -95.30 -18.77 -28.96
CA THR A 52 -95.39 -17.85 -27.83
C THR A 52 -94.01 -17.28 -27.47
N PRO A 53 -93.92 -16.03 -26.98
CA PRO A 53 -92.68 -15.47 -26.46
C PRO A 53 -92.03 -16.43 -25.45
N THR A 54 -90.86 -16.93 -25.80
CA THR A 54 -90.11 -17.93 -25.03
C THR A 54 -88.70 -17.41 -24.79
N TRP A 55 -88.04 -17.82 -23.70
CA TRP A 55 -86.68 -17.37 -23.39
C TRP A 55 -85.72 -18.56 -23.37
N CYS A 56 -84.53 -18.35 -23.93
CA CYS A 56 -83.44 -19.31 -23.85
C CYS A 56 -83.03 -19.53 -22.39
N TYR A 57 -82.86 -20.79 -21.98
CA TYR A 57 -82.46 -21.13 -20.62
C TYR A 57 -81.08 -20.59 -20.25
N GLU A 58 -80.14 -20.57 -21.21
CA GLU A 58 -78.76 -20.15 -20.94
C GLU A 58 -78.58 -18.61 -20.99
N CYS A 59 -78.80 -17.99 -22.15
CA CYS A 59 -78.55 -16.54 -22.32
C CYS A 59 -79.78 -15.65 -22.09
N GLU A 60 -80.96 -16.21 -21.81
CA GLU A 60 -82.23 -15.49 -21.63
C GLU A 60 -82.68 -14.62 -22.81
N GLY A 61 -82.07 -14.79 -23.98
CA GLY A 61 -82.53 -14.12 -25.19
C GLY A 61 -83.90 -14.62 -25.63
N LEU A 62 -84.66 -13.75 -26.28
CA LEU A 62 -86.00 -14.05 -26.78
C LEU A 62 -85.95 -15.05 -27.95
N LEU A 63 -86.64 -16.18 -27.78
CA LEU A 63 -86.96 -17.18 -28.79
C LEU A 63 -88.42 -16.99 -29.23
N TRP A 64 -88.63 -16.54 -30.47
CA TRP A 64 -89.97 -16.26 -30.98
C TRP A 64 -90.05 -16.25 -32.50
N GLY A 65 -91.06 -16.94 -33.05
CA GLY A 65 -91.34 -17.00 -34.47
C GLY A 65 -90.22 -17.62 -35.30
N ILE A 66 -90.28 -17.38 -36.62
CA ILE A 66 -89.36 -17.98 -37.61
C ILE A 66 -88.00 -17.26 -37.62
N ALA A 67 -87.95 -15.98 -37.24
CA ALA A 67 -86.72 -15.18 -37.27
C ALA A 67 -85.79 -15.40 -36.05
N ARG A 68 -86.32 -15.91 -34.93
CA ARG A 68 -85.56 -16.19 -33.70
C ARG A 68 -85.87 -17.61 -33.20
N GLN A 69 -85.63 -18.59 -34.08
CA GLN A 69 -85.77 -20.01 -33.78
C GLN A 69 -84.76 -20.46 -32.71
N GLY A 70 -85.12 -21.49 -31.96
CA GLY A 70 -84.25 -22.11 -30.96
C GLY A 70 -84.34 -23.63 -31.00
N LEU A 71 -83.60 -24.26 -30.10
CA LEU A 71 -83.59 -25.70 -29.89
C LEU A 71 -84.46 -26.06 -28.70
N ARG A 72 -85.19 -27.18 -28.79
CA ARG A 72 -85.90 -27.81 -27.66
C ARG A 72 -85.40 -29.24 -27.50
N CYS A 73 -85.02 -29.63 -26.29
CA CYS A 73 -84.68 -31.03 -26.00
C CYS A 73 -85.95 -31.89 -25.96
N THR A 74 -85.95 -33.04 -26.65
CA THR A 74 -87.09 -33.96 -26.68
C THR A 74 -87.34 -34.62 -25.31
N GLU A 75 -86.29 -34.87 -24.55
CA GLU A 75 -86.35 -35.56 -23.26
C GLU A 75 -86.77 -34.60 -22.14
N CYS A 76 -85.90 -33.65 -21.78
CA CYS A 76 -86.12 -32.77 -20.64
C CYS A 76 -86.96 -31.53 -20.98
N GLY A 77 -87.11 -31.19 -22.27
CA GLY A 77 -87.87 -30.02 -22.71
C GLY A 77 -87.17 -28.67 -22.52
N VAL A 78 -85.87 -28.63 -22.16
CA VAL A 78 -85.10 -27.39 -22.08
C VAL A 78 -85.06 -26.69 -23.44
N LYS A 79 -85.09 -25.36 -23.41
CA LYS A 79 -85.16 -24.50 -24.60
C LYS A 79 -83.94 -23.58 -24.62
N VAL A 80 -83.16 -23.59 -25.70
CA VAL A 80 -81.92 -22.79 -25.83
C VAL A 80 -81.76 -22.22 -27.24
N HIS A 81 -80.87 -21.24 -27.42
CA HIS A 81 -80.36 -20.91 -28.76
C HIS A 81 -79.40 -21.99 -29.24
N ASP A 82 -79.18 -22.08 -30.55
CA ASP A 82 -78.19 -23.00 -31.12
C ASP A 82 -76.77 -22.74 -30.56
N LYS A 83 -76.35 -21.47 -30.52
CA LYS A 83 -75.09 -21.04 -29.88
C LYS A 83 -74.99 -21.33 -28.37
N CYS A 84 -76.11 -21.63 -27.71
CA CYS A 84 -76.17 -21.90 -26.29
C CYS A 84 -76.24 -23.40 -25.96
N ARG A 85 -76.27 -24.28 -26.97
CA ARG A 85 -76.42 -25.72 -26.76
C ARG A 85 -75.26 -26.33 -25.97
N GLU A 86 -74.04 -25.87 -26.26
CA GLU A 86 -72.78 -26.38 -25.68
C GLU A 86 -72.45 -25.72 -24.33
N LEU A 87 -73.14 -24.62 -24.01
CA LEU A 87 -72.99 -23.89 -22.74
C LEU A 87 -73.93 -24.41 -21.64
N LEU A 88 -74.80 -25.38 -21.95
CA LEU A 88 -75.83 -25.86 -21.03
C LEU A 88 -75.25 -26.82 -19.98
N SER A 89 -75.15 -26.34 -18.74
CA SER A 89 -74.60 -27.08 -17.58
C SER A 89 -75.64 -27.94 -16.82
N ALA A 90 -76.70 -28.41 -17.48
CA ALA A 90 -77.86 -29.02 -16.84
C ALA A 90 -78.04 -30.50 -17.19
N ASP A 91 -78.25 -31.36 -16.19
CA ASP A 91 -78.46 -32.80 -16.43
C ASP A 91 -79.81 -33.08 -17.12
N CYS A 92 -79.76 -33.77 -18.26
CA CYS A 92 -80.94 -34.11 -19.05
C CYS A 92 -81.85 -35.13 -18.33
N LEU A 93 -81.29 -36.18 -17.73
CA LEU A 93 -82.04 -37.26 -17.07
C LEU A 93 -82.70 -36.78 -15.78
N GLN A 94 -81.96 -36.06 -14.93
CA GLN A 94 -82.54 -35.51 -13.69
C GLN A 94 -83.69 -34.55 -14.01
N ARG A 95 -83.52 -33.66 -14.99
CA ARG A 95 -84.59 -32.73 -15.39
C ARG A 95 -85.79 -33.44 -16.00
N ALA A 96 -85.57 -34.49 -16.80
CA ALA A 96 -86.66 -35.30 -17.35
C ALA A 96 -87.43 -36.02 -16.22
N ALA A 97 -86.73 -36.56 -15.21
CA ALA A 97 -87.34 -37.23 -14.07
C ALA A 97 -88.14 -36.24 -13.19
N GLU A 98 -87.57 -35.07 -12.87
CA GLU A 98 -88.24 -34.02 -12.12
C GLU A 98 -89.48 -33.49 -12.83
N LYS A 99 -89.39 -33.28 -14.14
CA LYS A 99 -90.53 -32.83 -14.94
C LYS A 99 -91.64 -33.89 -14.95
N SER A 100 -91.29 -35.15 -15.15
CA SER A 100 -92.25 -36.27 -15.16
C SER A 100 -92.94 -36.41 -13.80
N SER A 101 -92.19 -36.28 -12.71
CA SER A 101 -92.72 -36.26 -11.34
C SER A 101 -93.69 -35.09 -11.10
N LYS A 102 -93.33 -33.86 -11.53
CA LYS A 102 -94.19 -32.67 -11.39
C LYS A 102 -95.48 -32.72 -12.22
N HIS A 103 -95.49 -33.46 -13.33
CA HIS A 103 -96.67 -33.59 -14.22
C HIS A 103 -97.52 -34.83 -13.91
N GLY A 104 -97.17 -35.62 -12.87
CA GLY A 104 -97.92 -36.81 -12.48
C GLY A 104 -97.69 -38.03 -13.37
N GLU A 105 -96.63 -38.04 -14.19
CA GLU A 105 -96.25 -39.16 -15.07
C GLU A 105 -95.41 -40.20 -14.29
N GLY A 106 -96.05 -40.92 -13.35
CA GLY A 106 -95.39 -41.83 -12.39
C GLY A 106 -94.49 -42.89 -13.02
N ASP A 107 -94.98 -43.63 -14.02
CA ASP A 107 -94.23 -44.73 -14.67
C ASP A 107 -92.99 -44.23 -15.42
N LYS A 108 -93.11 -43.08 -16.09
CA LYS A 108 -91.99 -42.46 -16.80
C LYS A 108 -90.94 -41.94 -15.83
N ALA A 109 -91.36 -41.36 -14.69
CA ALA A 109 -90.45 -40.94 -13.63
C ALA A 109 -89.69 -42.14 -13.04
N GLN A 110 -90.38 -43.26 -12.76
CA GLN A 110 -89.74 -44.49 -12.24
C GLN A 110 -88.74 -45.09 -13.23
N ASN A 111 -89.07 -45.14 -14.52
CA ASN A 111 -88.14 -45.61 -15.56
C ASN A 111 -86.88 -44.74 -15.64
N LEU A 112 -87.02 -43.41 -15.60
CA LEU A 112 -85.87 -42.50 -15.60
C LEU A 112 -85.00 -42.65 -14.33
N ILE A 113 -85.62 -42.84 -13.17
CA ILE A 113 -84.92 -43.12 -11.90
C ILE A 113 -84.15 -44.45 -11.99
N ALA A 114 -84.72 -45.49 -12.61
CA ALA A 114 -84.03 -46.76 -12.83
C ALA A 114 -82.80 -46.61 -13.73
N VAL A 115 -82.88 -45.80 -14.79
CA VAL A 115 -81.72 -45.49 -15.66
C VAL A 115 -80.62 -44.74 -14.89
N ILE A 116 -80.98 -43.79 -14.03
CA ILE A 116 -80.02 -43.07 -13.17
C ILE A 116 -79.33 -44.05 -12.20
N HIS A 117 -80.10 -44.96 -11.59
CA HIS A 117 -79.56 -45.98 -10.69
C HIS A 117 -78.59 -46.94 -11.40
N GLU A 118 -78.93 -47.40 -12.60
CA GLU A 118 -78.05 -48.29 -13.37
C GLU A 118 -76.76 -47.59 -13.81
N ARG A 119 -76.84 -46.29 -14.14
CA ARG A 119 -75.64 -45.49 -14.46
C ARG A 119 -74.67 -45.41 -13.28
N MET A 120 -75.20 -45.20 -12.06
CA MET A 120 -74.38 -45.17 -10.85
C MET A 120 -73.70 -46.52 -10.59
N LYS A 121 -74.39 -47.65 -10.85
CA LYS A 121 -73.77 -48.99 -10.77
C LYS A 121 -72.68 -49.19 -11.82
N MET A 122 -72.92 -48.76 -13.06
CA MET A 122 -71.90 -48.83 -14.11
C MET A 122 -70.66 -48.01 -13.77
N GLN A 123 -70.83 -46.83 -13.18
CA GLN A 123 -69.71 -45.98 -12.77
C GLN A 123 -68.85 -46.66 -11.69
N GLU A 124 -69.48 -47.24 -10.67
CA GLU A 124 -68.80 -47.99 -9.61
C GLU A 124 -68.06 -49.23 -10.15
N ARG A 125 -68.64 -49.91 -11.14
CA ARG A 125 -68.02 -51.09 -11.77
C ARG A 125 -66.88 -50.76 -12.72
N ASN A 126 -67.02 -49.68 -13.50
CA ASN A 126 -66.08 -49.36 -14.57
C ASN A 126 -64.88 -48.55 -14.08
N LYS A 127 -65.03 -47.80 -12.97
CA LYS A 127 -63.95 -47.00 -12.36
C LYS A 127 -63.82 -47.21 -10.84
N PRO A 128 -63.64 -48.46 -10.36
CA PRO A 128 -63.53 -48.76 -8.93
C PRO A 128 -62.34 -48.05 -8.28
N GLU A 129 -61.25 -47.81 -9.02
CA GLU A 129 -60.02 -47.17 -8.56
C GLU A 129 -60.25 -45.76 -7.99
N ILE A 130 -61.25 -45.04 -8.51
CA ILE A 130 -61.64 -43.71 -8.00
C ILE A 130 -62.17 -43.83 -6.57
N PHE A 131 -63.10 -44.75 -6.35
CA PHE A 131 -63.74 -44.92 -5.04
C PHE A 131 -62.74 -45.47 -4.03
N GLN A 132 -61.89 -46.41 -4.44
CA GLN A 132 -60.79 -46.91 -3.61
C GLN A 132 -59.84 -45.76 -3.22
N ARG A 133 -59.45 -44.90 -4.17
CA ARG A 133 -58.56 -43.76 -3.88
C ARG A 133 -59.16 -42.79 -2.86
N ILE A 134 -60.46 -42.48 -2.98
CA ILE A 134 -61.16 -41.60 -2.02
C ILE A 134 -61.21 -42.27 -0.64
N GLN A 135 -61.47 -43.57 -0.58
CA GLN A 135 -61.48 -44.32 0.67
C GLN A 135 -60.12 -44.27 1.38
N GLU A 136 -59.04 -44.61 0.66
CA GLU A 136 -57.69 -44.67 1.19
C GLU A 136 -57.19 -43.28 1.61
N ALA A 137 -57.47 -42.24 0.82
CA ALA A 137 -57.05 -40.87 1.12
C ALA A 137 -57.70 -40.31 2.38
N PHE A 138 -58.95 -40.68 2.65
CA PHE A 138 -59.66 -40.27 3.86
C PHE A 138 -59.46 -41.25 5.03
N GLY A 139 -58.84 -42.42 4.79
CA GLY A 139 -58.59 -43.42 5.83
C GLY A 139 -59.85 -44.06 6.39
N TYR A 140 -60.90 -44.22 5.58
CA TYR A 140 -62.12 -44.95 5.95
C TYR A 140 -62.04 -46.42 5.52
N ASN A 141 -62.79 -47.29 6.19
CA ASN A 141 -62.88 -48.70 5.82
C ASN A 141 -63.98 -48.95 4.77
N GLU A 142 -63.98 -50.13 4.17
CA GLU A 142 -64.92 -50.48 3.08
C GLU A 142 -66.37 -50.47 3.57
N ASN A 143 -66.62 -50.87 4.81
CA ASN A 143 -67.97 -50.88 5.40
C ASN A 143 -68.58 -49.46 5.44
N ILE A 144 -67.82 -48.47 5.93
CA ILE A 144 -68.25 -47.07 5.96
C ILE A 144 -68.44 -46.54 4.53
N GLN A 145 -67.60 -46.93 3.59
CA GLN A 145 -67.77 -46.56 2.19
C GLN A 145 -69.07 -47.10 1.60
N GLN A 146 -69.38 -48.38 1.80
CA GLN A 146 -70.60 -49.00 1.29
C GLN A 146 -71.86 -48.36 1.89
N GLU A 147 -71.88 -48.12 3.20
CA GLU A 147 -72.98 -47.41 3.87
C GLU A 147 -73.16 -46.00 3.33
N THR A 148 -72.06 -45.26 3.18
CA THR A 148 -72.10 -43.88 2.66
C THR A 148 -72.55 -43.86 1.20
N LEU A 149 -72.06 -44.76 0.35
CA LEU A 149 -72.48 -44.87 -1.05
C LEU A 149 -73.97 -45.23 -1.17
N ARG A 150 -74.50 -46.11 -0.32
CA ARG A 150 -75.95 -46.40 -0.29
C ARG A 150 -76.75 -45.13 0.04
N ALA A 151 -76.36 -44.39 1.07
CA ALA A 151 -77.03 -43.15 1.46
C ALA A 151 -76.94 -42.07 0.36
N VAL A 152 -75.78 -41.95 -0.29
CA VAL A 152 -75.54 -41.02 -1.40
C VAL A 152 -76.38 -41.37 -2.63
N LYS A 153 -76.41 -42.65 -3.04
CA LYS A 153 -77.24 -43.13 -4.15
C LYS A 153 -78.71 -42.84 -3.89
N GLY A 154 -79.20 -43.11 -2.67
CA GLY A 154 -80.55 -42.75 -2.25
C GLY A 154 -80.84 -41.25 -2.41
N SER A 155 -79.94 -40.40 -1.91
CA SER A 155 -80.07 -38.93 -2.01
C SER A 155 -80.10 -38.42 -3.46
N ILE A 156 -79.39 -39.05 -4.40
CA ILE A 156 -79.40 -38.67 -5.82
C ILE A 156 -80.74 -39.06 -6.48
N LEU A 157 -81.29 -40.23 -6.13
CA LEU A 157 -82.55 -40.73 -6.70
C LEU A 157 -83.78 -39.96 -6.19
N GLU A 158 -83.75 -39.44 -4.96
CA GLU A 158 -84.82 -38.59 -4.42
C GLU A 158 -84.97 -37.24 -5.16
N GLY A 159 -83.93 -36.80 -5.89
CA GLY A 159 -83.94 -35.61 -6.74
C GLY A 159 -84.14 -34.29 -5.98
N SER A 160 -84.40 -33.19 -6.71
CA SER A 160 -84.64 -31.86 -6.10
C SER A 160 -86.03 -31.68 -5.48
N SER A 161 -86.89 -32.70 -5.50
CA SER A 161 -88.30 -32.61 -5.11
C SER A 161 -88.52 -32.22 -3.63
N LYS A 162 -87.59 -32.60 -2.73
CA LYS A 162 -87.58 -32.21 -1.31
C LYS A 162 -86.63 -31.04 -1.01
N TRP A 163 -85.90 -30.55 -2.01
CA TRP A 163 -84.89 -29.52 -1.82
C TRP A 163 -85.54 -28.15 -1.64
N SER A 164 -85.24 -27.48 -0.54
CA SER A 164 -85.57 -26.07 -0.37
C SER A 164 -84.56 -25.40 0.55
N ALA A 165 -84.21 -24.16 0.24
CA ALA A 165 -83.23 -23.40 0.98
C ALA A 165 -83.67 -21.95 1.19
N LYS A 166 -83.31 -21.41 2.35
CA LYS A 166 -83.40 -19.98 2.63
C LYS A 166 -82.05 -19.35 2.32
N ILE A 167 -82.04 -18.39 1.40
CA ILE A 167 -80.82 -17.72 0.94
C ILE A 167 -80.83 -16.30 1.49
N GLN A 168 -79.88 -16.00 2.37
CA GLN A 168 -79.59 -14.65 2.82
C GLN A 168 -78.37 -14.14 2.04
N LEU A 169 -78.57 -13.15 1.19
CA LEU A 169 -77.53 -12.56 0.36
C LEU A 169 -77.30 -11.12 0.81
N THR A 170 -76.07 -10.82 1.24
CA THR A 170 -75.60 -9.48 1.53
C THR A 170 -74.69 -9.00 0.41
N VAL A 171 -75.10 -7.93 -0.26
CA VAL A 171 -74.25 -7.22 -1.23
C VAL A 171 -73.31 -6.33 -0.45
N ILE A 172 -72.03 -6.70 -0.34
CA ILE A 172 -71.05 -5.98 0.48
C ILE A 172 -70.52 -4.78 -0.30
N CYS A 173 -69.76 -5.04 -1.37
CA CYS A 173 -69.10 -4.01 -2.16
C CYS A 173 -68.77 -4.51 -3.58
N ALA A 174 -68.40 -3.59 -4.47
CA ALA A 174 -67.76 -3.91 -5.73
C ALA A 174 -66.42 -3.15 -5.84
N LYS A 175 -65.56 -3.61 -6.73
CA LYS A 175 -64.27 -2.97 -7.00
C LYS A 175 -63.96 -2.95 -8.48
N GLY A 176 -63.35 -1.86 -8.94
CA GLY A 176 -62.84 -1.74 -10.31
C GLY A 176 -63.93 -1.68 -11.39
N LEU A 177 -65.09 -1.11 -11.05
CA LEU A 177 -66.18 -0.91 -12.01
C LEU A 177 -65.73 0.01 -13.17
N SER A 178 -66.35 -0.15 -14.33
CA SER A 178 -66.08 0.69 -15.49
C SER A 178 -66.77 2.04 -15.33
N GLY A 179 -66.05 3.16 -15.46
CA GLY A 179 -66.67 4.48 -15.51
C GLY A 179 -67.47 4.70 -16.79
N LYS A 180 -68.74 5.05 -16.67
CA LYS A 180 -69.63 5.36 -17.82
C LYS A 180 -70.01 6.83 -17.89
N ASP A 181 -69.93 7.55 -16.79
CA ASP A 181 -70.17 8.99 -16.75
C ASP A 181 -69.07 9.77 -17.46
N LYS A 182 -69.41 10.99 -17.90
CA LYS A 182 -68.45 11.96 -18.46
C LYS A 182 -67.33 12.34 -17.49
N THR A 183 -67.52 12.10 -16.20
CA THR A 183 -66.53 12.32 -15.14
C THR A 183 -65.46 11.21 -15.08
N GLY A 184 -65.65 10.12 -15.83
CA GLY A 184 -64.83 8.91 -15.74
C GLY A 184 -65.22 8.00 -14.56
N LYS A 185 -66.34 8.26 -13.88
CA LYS A 185 -66.89 7.46 -12.76
C LYS A 185 -68.26 6.89 -13.11
N SER A 186 -68.94 6.31 -12.13
CA SER A 186 -70.30 5.78 -12.24
C SER A 186 -71.06 5.96 -10.92
N ASP A 187 -72.39 5.93 -11.00
CA ASP A 187 -73.38 5.88 -9.92
C ASP A 187 -73.94 4.44 -9.76
N PRO A 188 -73.16 3.47 -9.26
CA PRO A 188 -73.54 2.08 -9.30
C PRO A 188 -74.63 1.67 -8.29
N TYR A 189 -75.55 0.82 -8.74
CA TYR A 189 -76.47 0.05 -7.91
C TYR A 189 -76.56 -1.43 -8.37
N VAL A 190 -77.00 -2.31 -7.46
CA VAL A 190 -77.06 -3.75 -7.71
C VAL A 190 -78.50 -4.24 -7.69
N THR A 191 -78.85 -5.09 -8.66
CA THR A 191 -80.12 -5.82 -8.65
C THR A 191 -79.86 -7.31 -8.50
N VAL A 192 -80.53 -7.91 -7.53
CA VAL A 192 -80.43 -9.34 -7.20
C VAL A 192 -81.75 -10.01 -7.56
N GLN A 193 -81.70 -11.01 -8.42
CA GLN A 193 -82.85 -11.79 -8.86
C GLN A 193 -82.66 -13.27 -8.54
N VAL A 194 -83.63 -13.86 -7.82
CA VAL A 194 -83.70 -15.31 -7.56
C VAL A 194 -85.08 -15.79 -8.02
N GLY A 195 -85.10 -16.64 -9.05
CA GLY A 195 -86.34 -17.06 -9.71
C GLY A 195 -87.13 -15.85 -10.24
N LYS A 196 -88.36 -15.67 -9.74
CA LYS A 196 -89.25 -14.54 -10.10
C LYS A 196 -89.08 -13.30 -9.20
N VAL A 197 -88.37 -13.41 -8.07
CA VAL A 197 -88.22 -12.31 -7.10
C VAL A 197 -86.99 -11.48 -7.44
N ARG A 198 -87.15 -10.16 -7.58
CA ARG A 198 -86.07 -9.19 -7.83
C ARG A 198 -86.05 -8.12 -6.75
N LYS A 199 -84.86 -7.83 -6.21
CA LYS A 199 -84.60 -6.75 -5.22
C LYS A 199 -83.46 -5.86 -5.74
N ARG A 200 -83.38 -4.59 -5.29
CA ARG A 200 -82.30 -3.65 -5.65
C ARG A 200 -81.68 -3.01 -4.40
N THR A 201 -80.40 -2.67 -4.47
CA THR A 201 -79.71 -1.85 -3.47
C THR A 201 -79.97 -0.36 -3.70
N ARG A 202 -79.52 0.48 -2.77
CA ARG A 202 -79.34 1.91 -3.00
C ARG A 202 -78.23 2.17 -4.02
N THR A 203 -78.32 3.33 -4.65
CA THR A 203 -77.30 3.85 -5.56
C THR A 203 -76.19 4.54 -4.76
N ILE A 204 -74.93 4.30 -5.11
CA ILE A 204 -73.77 5.01 -4.55
C ILE A 204 -73.24 5.90 -5.66
N HIS A 205 -73.14 7.22 -5.43
CA HIS A 205 -72.78 8.16 -6.49
C HIS A 205 -71.26 8.30 -6.68
N GLN A 206 -70.81 8.45 -7.93
CA GLN A 206 -69.45 8.78 -8.34
C GLN A 206 -68.36 7.93 -7.68
N GLU A 207 -68.55 6.61 -7.67
CA GLU A 207 -67.65 5.66 -7.04
C GLU A 207 -67.51 4.38 -7.87
N LEU A 208 -66.27 3.97 -8.17
CA LEU A 208 -65.97 2.74 -8.91
C LEU A 208 -65.69 1.55 -7.98
N ASN A 209 -65.56 1.81 -6.67
CA ASN A 209 -65.40 0.82 -5.61
C ASN A 209 -66.49 0.96 -4.51
N PRO A 210 -67.78 0.89 -4.88
CA PRO A 210 -68.88 1.20 -3.96
C PRO A 210 -69.02 0.16 -2.83
N ILE A 211 -69.50 0.61 -1.67
CA ILE A 211 -69.84 -0.23 -0.51
C ILE A 211 -71.32 -0.07 -0.20
N TRP A 212 -72.10 -1.14 -0.37
CA TRP A 212 -73.54 -1.17 -0.09
C TRP A 212 -73.85 -1.71 1.31
N ASN A 213 -73.28 -2.87 1.66
CA ASN A 213 -73.61 -3.63 2.88
C ASN A 213 -75.13 -3.83 3.07
N GLU A 214 -75.82 -4.21 2.00
CA GLU A 214 -77.28 -4.40 2.02
C GLU A 214 -77.67 -5.88 1.98
N LYS A 215 -78.58 -6.27 2.87
CA LYS A 215 -79.00 -7.66 3.07
C LYS A 215 -80.37 -7.94 2.47
N PHE A 216 -80.45 -9.02 1.71
CA PHE A 216 -81.65 -9.54 1.08
C PHE A 216 -81.90 -10.99 1.52
N SER A 217 -83.16 -11.37 1.70
CA SER A 217 -83.58 -12.77 1.93
C SER A 217 -84.44 -13.26 0.77
N PHE A 218 -84.20 -14.49 0.34
CA PHE A 218 -84.92 -15.20 -0.71
C PHE A 218 -85.25 -16.61 -0.26
N GLU A 219 -86.40 -17.13 -0.69
CA GLU A 219 -86.74 -18.55 -0.55
C GLU A 219 -86.55 -19.21 -1.91
N CYS A 220 -85.82 -20.32 -1.93
CA CYS A 220 -85.51 -21.07 -3.14
C CYS A 220 -85.99 -22.51 -2.96
N HIS A 221 -86.84 -22.98 -3.87
CA HIS A 221 -87.43 -24.33 -3.84
C HIS A 221 -86.88 -25.23 -4.96
N ASN A 222 -85.81 -24.79 -5.63
CA ASN A 222 -85.22 -25.52 -6.74
C ASN A 222 -83.70 -25.27 -6.77
N SER A 223 -82.92 -26.35 -6.62
CA SER A 223 -81.45 -26.28 -6.60
C SER A 223 -80.83 -25.89 -7.94
N THR A 224 -81.61 -25.96 -9.03
CA THR A 224 -81.20 -25.56 -10.38
C THR A 224 -81.51 -24.10 -10.71
N ASP A 225 -82.11 -23.35 -9.79
CA ASP A 225 -82.31 -21.92 -9.96
C ASP A 225 -80.96 -21.19 -9.93
N ARG A 226 -80.92 -20.00 -10.56
CA ARG A 226 -79.73 -19.16 -10.63
C ARG A 226 -80.01 -17.84 -9.90
N ILE A 227 -79.06 -17.41 -9.07
CA ILE A 227 -79.03 -16.07 -8.48
C ILE A 227 -78.35 -15.16 -9.49
N LYS A 228 -79.05 -14.16 -10.00
CA LYS A 228 -78.49 -13.17 -10.92
C LYS A 228 -78.25 -11.88 -10.17
N VAL A 229 -76.99 -11.48 -10.13
CA VAL A 229 -76.57 -10.21 -9.54
C VAL A 229 -76.09 -9.33 -10.68
N ARG A 230 -76.81 -8.25 -10.96
CA ARG A 230 -76.50 -7.31 -12.05
C ARG A 230 -76.21 -5.94 -11.48
N VAL A 231 -75.08 -5.36 -11.89
CA VAL A 231 -74.63 -4.03 -11.51
C VAL A 231 -74.95 -3.05 -12.66
N TRP A 232 -75.52 -1.91 -12.31
CA TRP A 232 -76.02 -0.90 -13.22
C TRP A 232 -75.54 0.48 -12.79
N ASP A 233 -75.40 1.39 -13.74
CA ASP A 233 -75.10 2.81 -13.53
C ASP A 233 -76.38 3.63 -13.65
N GLU A 234 -76.75 4.39 -12.61
CA GLU A 234 -77.98 5.18 -12.61
C GLU A 234 -77.79 6.54 -13.28
N ASP A 235 -78.26 6.67 -14.53
CA ASP A 235 -78.10 7.89 -15.32
C ASP A 235 -79.03 9.05 -14.87
N ASN A 236 -78.51 9.97 -14.04
CA ASN A 236 -79.32 11.04 -13.43
C ASN A 236 -79.25 12.43 -14.13
N ASP A 237 -78.70 12.54 -15.34
CA ASP A 237 -78.53 13.82 -16.06
C ASP A 237 -79.90 14.48 -16.43
N LEU A 238 -79.96 15.82 -16.44
CA LEU A 238 -81.16 16.60 -16.78
C LEU A 238 -81.67 16.27 -18.20
N LYS A 239 -80.76 15.85 -19.10
CA LYS A 239 -81.05 15.39 -20.47
C LYS A 239 -81.68 13.99 -20.51
N SER A 240 -81.34 13.10 -19.55
CA SER A 240 -81.94 11.75 -19.43
C SER A 240 -83.36 11.83 -18.88
N LYS A 241 -83.65 12.76 -17.95
CA LYS A 241 -85.03 13.05 -17.48
C LYS A 241 -85.97 13.55 -18.58
N LEU A 242 -85.46 14.34 -19.53
CA LEU A 242 -86.25 14.82 -20.69
C LEU A 242 -86.45 13.72 -21.75
N ARG A 243 -85.44 12.85 -21.97
CA ARG A 243 -85.50 11.73 -22.92
C ARG A 243 -86.26 10.50 -22.39
N GLN A 244 -86.27 10.24 -21.09
CA GLN A 244 -87.03 9.14 -20.45
C GLN A 244 -88.55 9.23 -20.72
N LYS A 245 -89.09 10.44 -20.94
CA LYS A 245 -90.49 10.64 -21.32
C LYS A 245 -90.82 10.23 -22.77
N LEU A 246 -89.82 10.06 -23.64
CA LEU A 246 -89.99 9.80 -25.08
C LEU A 246 -89.43 8.44 -25.52
N THR A 247 -88.42 7.90 -24.85
CA THR A 247 -87.84 6.58 -25.14
C THR A 247 -87.51 5.85 -23.84
N ARG A 248 -88.07 4.64 -23.65
CA ARG A 248 -87.84 3.78 -22.48
C ARG A 248 -86.45 3.13 -22.56
N GLU A 249 -85.40 3.91 -22.43
CA GLU A 249 -84.03 3.39 -22.34
C GLU A 249 -83.65 3.18 -20.86
N SER A 250 -82.96 2.06 -20.63
CA SER A 250 -82.58 1.50 -19.33
C SER A 250 -81.17 1.93 -18.95
N ASP A 251 -80.95 2.18 -17.66
CA ASP A 251 -79.66 2.37 -16.98
C ASP A 251 -78.49 1.56 -17.57
N ASP A 252 -77.31 2.15 -17.57
CA ASP A 252 -76.11 1.60 -18.20
C ASP A 252 -75.63 0.32 -17.49
N PHE A 253 -75.26 -0.70 -18.27
CA PHE A 253 -74.88 -2.00 -17.72
C PHE A 253 -73.39 -2.03 -17.34
N LEU A 254 -73.10 -2.21 -16.05
CA LEU A 254 -71.74 -2.26 -15.51
C LEU A 254 -71.19 -3.68 -15.39
N GLY A 255 -72.05 -4.70 -15.31
CA GLY A 255 -71.64 -6.10 -15.26
C GLY A 255 -72.65 -7.02 -14.58
N GLN A 256 -72.45 -8.34 -14.68
CA GLN A 256 -73.25 -9.31 -13.95
C GLN A 256 -72.44 -10.49 -13.43
N THR A 257 -72.93 -11.14 -12.39
CA THR A 257 -72.52 -12.50 -12.03
C THR A 257 -73.76 -13.38 -11.88
N ILE A 258 -73.67 -14.62 -12.36
CA ILE A 258 -74.74 -15.60 -12.31
C ILE A 258 -74.24 -16.76 -11.47
N ILE A 259 -74.87 -16.96 -10.32
CA ILE A 259 -74.47 -17.96 -9.34
C ILE A 259 -75.50 -19.08 -9.36
N GLU A 260 -75.06 -20.28 -9.70
CA GLU A 260 -75.93 -21.45 -9.65
C GLU A 260 -76.17 -21.85 -8.19
N VAL A 261 -77.42 -22.11 -7.82
CA VAL A 261 -77.75 -22.41 -6.42
C VAL A 261 -77.06 -23.69 -5.92
N ARG A 262 -76.76 -24.64 -6.82
CA ARG A 262 -75.99 -25.86 -6.49
C ARG A 262 -74.55 -25.62 -6.02
N THR A 263 -73.95 -24.46 -6.33
CA THR A 263 -72.60 -24.11 -5.89
C THR A 263 -72.60 -23.38 -4.54
N LEU A 264 -73.76 -23.32 -3.87
CA LEU A 264 -73.91 -22.65 -2.59
C LEU A 264 -74.01 -23.64 -1.43
N SER A 265 -73.22 -23.42 -0.38
CA SER A 265 -73.29 -24.21 0.85
C SER A 265 -72.79 -23.39 2.04
N GLY A 266 -73.58 -23.38 3.12
CA GLY A 266 -73.22 -22.71 4.37
C GLY A 266 -73.10 -21.20 4.22
N GLU A 267 -72.06 -20.63 4.84
CA GLU A 267 -71.77 -19.19 4.80
C GLU A 267 -70.60 -18.90 3.87
N MET A 268 -70.89 -18.31 2.71
CA MET A 268 -69.92 -18.02 1.66
C MET A 268 -69.64 -16.52 1.62
N ASP A 269 -68.38 -16.14 1.73
CA ASP A 269 -67.90 -14.77 1.51
C ASP A 269 -66.97 -14.80 0.29
N VAL A 270 -67.53 -14.45 -0.87
CA VAL A 270 -66.91 -14.75 -2.17
C VAL A 270 -66.90 -13.51 -3.05
N TRP A 271 -65.78 -13.32 -3.74
CA TRP A 271 -65.66 -12.37 -4.83
C TRP A 271 -66.03 -13.04 -6.14
N TYR A 272 -66.91 -12.39 -6.89
CA TYR A 272 -67.34 -12.82 -8.21
C TYR A 272 -66.90 -11.79 -9.24
N ASN A 273 -66.20 -12.24 -10.28
CA ASN A 273 -65.87 -11.39 -11.41
C ASN A 273 -67.14 -11.01 -12.18
N LEU A 274 -67.20 -9.77 -12.64
CA LEU A 274 -68.32 -9.29 -13.44
C LEU A 274 -68.14 -9.66 -14.90
N GLU A 275 -69.15 -10.32 -15.45
CA GLU A 275 -69.20 -10.80 -16.83
C GLU A 275 -69.98 -9.85 -17.73
N LYS A 276 -69.61 -9.86 -19.01
CA LYS A 276 -70.32 -9.15 -20.08
C LYS A 276 -71.65 -9.86 -20.36
N ARG A 277 -72.71 -9.07 -20.55
CA ARG A 277 -74.02 -9.59 -20.97
C ARG A 277 -74.11 -9.79 -22.48
N THR A 278 -73.39 -8.97 -23.24
CA THR A 278 -73.30 -9.00 -24.72
C THR A 278 -71.90 -8.60 -25.15
N ASP A 279 -71.49 -8.94 -26.38
CA ASP A 279 -70.17 -8.57 -26.91
C ASP A 279 -69.92 -7.05 -26.97
N LYS A 280 -71.01 -6.26 -26.95
CA LYS A 280 -70.96 -4.79 -26.92
C LYS A 280 -70.80 -4.21 -25.51
N SER A 281 -70.93 -5.02 -24.46
CA SER A 281 -70.82 -4.57 -23.08
C SER A 281 -69.35 -4.37 -22.70
N VAL A 282 -68.98 -3.15 -22.31
CA VAL A 282 -67.70 -2.87 -21.65
C VAL A 282 -67.92 -3.02 -20.15
N VAL A 283 -67.35 -4.07 -19.57
CA VAL A 283 -67.51 -4.50 -18.17
C VAL A 283 -66.12 -4.68 -17.57
N SER A 284 -65.96 -4.24 -16.33
CA SER A 284 -64.78 -4.50 -15.52
C SER A 284 -65.14 -4.61 -14.04
N GLY A 285 -64.26 -5.26 -13.27
CA GLY A 285 -64.37 -5.32 -11.83
C GLY A 285 -64.97 -6.62 -11.30
N ALA A 286 -65.08 -6.67 -9.97
CA ALA A 286 -65.62 -7.80 -9.24
C ALA A 286 -66.56 -7.31 -8.13
N ILE A 287 -67.48 -8.17 -7.70
CA ILE A 287 -68.45 -7.90 -6.64
C ILE A 287 -68.28 -8.91 -5.50
N ARG A 288 -68.22 -8.42 -4.26
CA ARG A 288 -68.15 -9.25 -3.06
C ARG A 288 -69.53 -9.49 -2.51
N LEU A 289 -69.90 -10.76 -2.38
CA LEU A 289 -71.19 -11.20 -1.88
C LEU A 289 -70.98 -12.10 -0.67
N TYR A 290 -71.71 -11.82 0.40
CA TYR A 290 -71.83 -12.72 1.53
C TYR A 290 -73.17 -13.46 1.44
N ILE A 291 -73.13 -14.76 1.16
CA ILE A 291 -74.29 -15.60 0.91
C ILE A 291 -74.35 -16.67 1.99
N LYS A 292 -75.39 -16.62 2.83
CA LYS A 292 -75.71 -17.67 3.78
C LYS A 292 -76.87 -18.50 3.26
N VAL A 293 -76.67 -19.81 3.14
CA VAL A 293 -77.69 -20.74 2.66
C VAL A 293 -78.01 -21.77 3.73
N ASP A 294 -79.27 -21.75 4.17
CA ASP A 294 -79.83 -22.72 5.11
C ASP A 294 -80.70 -23.72 4.33
N ILE A 295 -80.18 -24.90 4.05
CA ILE A 295 -80.90 -25.97 3.32
C ILE A 295 -81.75 -26.76 4.31
N LYS A 296 -83.06 -26.90 4.05
CA LYS A 296 -83.94 -27.67 4.93
C LYS A 296 -83.51 -29.14 4.95
N GLY A 297 -83.19 -29.65 6.14
CA GLY A 297 -82.76 -31.04 6.36
C GLY A 297 -81.26 -31.27 6.40
N GLU A 298 -80.42 -30.25 6.18
CA GLU A 298 -78.96 -30.32 6.41
C GLU A 298 -78.57 -29.38 7.57
N GLU A 299 -78.16 -29.94 8.71
CA GLU A 299 -77.88 -29.17 9.94
C GLU A 299 -76.48 -28.52 9.97
N ARG A 300 -75.54 -28.97 9.12
CA ARG A 300 -74.15 -28.47 9.10
C ARG A 300 -73.65 -28.32 7.67
N LEU A 301 -73.30 -27.10 7.31
CA LEU A 301 -72.85 -26.75 5.96
C LEU A 301 -71.56 -25.94 6.03
N ALA A 302 -70.48 -26.49 5.46
CA ALA A 302 -69.24 -25.77 5.25
C ALA A 302 -69.16 -25.26 3.80
N PRO A 303 -68.53 -24.11 3.52
CA PRO A 303 -68.36 -23.61 2.15
C PRO A 303 -67.59 -24.58 1.27
N TYR A 304 -67.96 -24.67 -0.01
CA TYR A 304 -67.31 -25.59 -0.95
C TYR A 304 -65.81 -25.31 -1.15
N HIS A 305 -65.36 -24.07 -0.98
CA HIS A 305 -63.92 -23.72 -0.97
C HIS A 305 -63.16 -24.42 0.18
N SER A 306 -63.74 -24.43 1.39
CA SER A 306 -63.18 -25.14 2.55
C SER A 306 -63.24 -26.65 2.34
N GLN A 307 -64.34 -27.16 1.77
CA GLN A 307 -64.48 -28.58 1.43
C GLN A 307 -63.43 -29.04 0.40
N TYR A 308 -63.20 -28.23 -0.65
CA TYR A 308 -62.17 -28.50 -1.65
C TYR A 308 -60.77 -28.50 -1.04
N THR A 309 -60.47 -27.52 -0.18
CA THR A 309 -59.18 -27.45 0.53
C THR A 309 -58.93 -28.75 1.31
N CYS A 310 -59.96 -29.25 2.01
CA CYS A 310 -59.90 -30.51 2.75
C CYS A 310 -59.69 -31.72 1.84
N LEU A 311 -60.41 -31.80 0.72
CA LEU A 311 -60.23 -32.86 -0.28
C LEU A 311 -58.80 -32.87 -0.83
N HIS A 312 -58.32 -31.70 -1.27
CA HIS A 312 -57.00 -31.55 -1.88
C HIS A 312 -55.87 -31.88 -0.91
N GLU A 313 -55.98 -31.44 0.35
CA GLU A 313 -55.02 -31.77 1.42
C GLU A 313 -54.95 -33.27 1.71
N HIS A 314 -56.09 -33.96 1.81
CA HIS A 314 -56.12 -35.40 2.07
C HIS A 314 -55.57 -36.21 0.90
N LEU A 315 -55.91 -35.84 -0.34
CA LEU A 315 -55.32 -36.46 -1.54
C LEU A 315 -53.81 -36.24 -1.59
N PHE A 316 -53.34 -35.03 -1.29
CA PHE A 316 -51.91 -34.71 -1.26
C PHE A 316 -51.17 -35.52 -0.18
N LEU A 317 -51.68 -35.57 1.05
CA LEU A 317 -51.08 -36.34 2.13
C LEU A 317 -51.09 -37.85 1.85
N HIS A 318 -52.11 -38.33 1.14
CA HIS A 318 -52.20 -39.73 0.76
C HIS A 318 -51.18 -40.11 -0.33
N GLN A 319 -51.03 -39.27 -1.35
CA GLN A 319 -50.08 -39.50 -2.44
C GLN A 319 -48.64 -39.33 -1.98
N TYR A 320 -48.38 -38.42 -1.04
CA TYR A 320 -47.04 -38.07 -0.57
C TYR A 320 -46.86 -38.34 0.94
N LYS A 321 -47.11 -39.60 1.35
CA LYS A 321 -47.00 -40.06 2.74
C LYS A 321 -45.56 -39.94 3.30
N GLU A 322 -44.56 -40.21 2.47
CA GLU A 322 -43.14 -40.08 2.82
C GLU A 322 -42.57 -38.71 2.38
N ASP A 323 -41.29 -38.45 2.66
CA ASP A 323 -40.60 -37.24 2.16
C ASP A 323 -40.14 -37.39 0.69
N ASP A 324 -40.74 -38.31 -0.06
CA ASP A 324 -40.58 -38.46 -1.51
C ASP A 324 -41.80 -37.91 -2.25
N VAL A 325 -41.59 -36.83 -3.01
CA VAL A 325 -42.65 -36.16 -3.79
C VAL A 325 -42.38 -36.41 -5.26
N GLN A 326 -43.08 -37.40 -5.83
CA GLN A 326 -43.05 -37.65 -7.27
C GLN A 326 -44.03 -36.73 -7.98
N LEU A 327 -43.52 -35.62 -8.48
CA LEU A 327 -44.30 -34.68 -9.28
C LEU A 327 -44.72 -35.33 -10.62
N PRO A 328 -45.92 -35.06 -11.13
CA PRO A 328 -46.36 -35.57 -12.43
C PRO A 328 -45.36 -35.22 -13.54
N GLN A 329 -45.06 -36.16 -14.45
CA GLN A 329 -44.14 -35.93 -15.57
C GLN A 329 -44.74 -34.90 -16.54
N GLN A 330 -44.21 -33.67 -16.53
CA GLN A 330 -44.66 -32.56 -17.39
C GLN A 330 -44.15 -32.64 -18.85
N GLN A 331 -43.45 -33.71 -19.23
CA GLN A 331 -42.66 -33.79 -20.48
C GLN A 331 -43.48 -33.97 -21.77
N GLN A 332 -44.80 -34.16 -21.69
CA GLN A 332 -45.66 -34.45 -22.87
C GLN A 332 -46.80 -33.44 -23.10
N LEU A 333 -46.87 -32.34 -22.34
CA LEU A 333 -47.97 -31.37 -22.42
C LEU A 333 -47.46 -29.98 -22.84
N ALA A 334 -48.30 -29.21 -23.51
CA ALA A 334 -48.02 -27.81 -23.83
C ALA A 334 -47.78 -27.02 -22.53
N ALA A 335 -46.78 -26.13 -22.53
CA ALA A 335 -46.34 -25.39 -21.34
C ALA A 335 -47.47 -24.63 -20.61
N ASP A 336 -48.52 -24.22 -21.33
CA ASP A 336 -49.65 -23.44 -20.81
C ASP A 336 -50.64 -24.25 -19.93
N GLU A 337 -50.61 -25.59 -20.00
CA GLU A 337 -51.55 -26.45 -19.25
C GLU A 337 -50.88 -27.25 -18.13
N ALA A 338 -49.54 -27.34 -18.12
CA ALA A 338 -48.79 -28.18 -17.19
C ALA A 338 -48.97 -27.81 -15.70
N TRP A 339 -49.32 -26.56 -15.38
CA TRP A 339 -49.55 -26.10 -14.00
C TRP A 339 -50.96 -26.41 -13.47
N ARG A 340 -51.83 -26.97 -14.31
CA ARG A 340 -53.22 -27.35 -13.96
C ARG A 340 -53.34 -28.80 -13.50
N ILE A 341 -52.27 -29.58 -13.61
CA ILE A 341 -52.20 -30.99 -13.22
C ILE A 341 -51.42 -31.10 -11.91
N TYR A 342 -52.06 -31.65 -10.88
CA TYR A 342 -51.57 -31.67 -9.51
C TYR A 342 -51.26 -33.09 -9.00
N PHE A 343 -51.98 -34.07 -9.52
CA PHE A 343 -51.96 -35.45 -9.07
C PHE A 343 -51.78 -36.41 -10.27
N ASP A 344 -51.72 -37.71 -9.97
CA ASP A 344 -51.86 -38.74 -11.01
C ASP A 344 -53.26 -38.70 -11.65
N GLU A 345 -53.47 -39.47 -12.72
CA GLU A 345 -54.72 -39.45 -13.51
C GLU A 345 -55.98 -39.60 -12.62
N VAL A 346 -55.96 -40.55 -11.67
CA VAL A 346 -57.08 -40.81 -10.76
C VAL A 346 -57.29 -39.65 -9.77
N GLY A 347 -56.22 -39.15 -9.15
CA GLY A 347 -56.30 -38.01 -8.24
C GLY A 347 -56.80 -36.74 -8.94
N GLN A 348 -56.35 -36.51 -10.17
CA GLN A 348 -56.75 -35.35 -10.97
C GLN A 348 -58.23 -35.42 -11.35
N MET A 349 -58.72 -36.59 -11.77
CA MET A 349 -60.13 -36.81 -12.03
C MET A 349 -61.03 -36.49 -10.81
N ILE A 350 -60.59 -36.85 -9.60
CA ILE A 350 -61.35 -36.58 -8.37
C ILE A 350 -61.52 -35.08 -8.13
N VAL A 351 -60.44 -34.30 -8.24
CA VAL A 351 -60.49 -32.85 -8.02
C VAL A 351 -61.22 -32.12 -9.15
N ASP A 352 -61.05 -32.56 -10.40
CA ASP A 352 -61.73 -31.95 -11.55
C ASP A 352 -63.25 -32.12 -11.46
N GLU A 353 -63.74 -33.33 -11.17
CA GLU A 353 -65.20 -33.55 -10.99
C GLU A 353 -65.76 -32.78 -9.80
N PHE A 354 -65.03 -32.73 -8.68
CA PHE A 354 -65.48 -31.98 -7.51
C PHE A 354 -65.56 -30.48 -7.82
N THR A 355 -64.55 -29.93 -8.48
CA THR A 355 -64.46 -28.49 -8.78
C THR A 355 -65.46 -28.07 -9.85
N MET A 356 -65.65 -28.86 -10.90
CA MET A 356 -66.69 -28.63 -11.92
C MET A 356 -68.09 -28.64 -11.32
N ARG A 357 -68.38 -29.58 -10.41
CA ARG A 357 -69.71 -29.71 -9.81
C ARG A 357 -70.07 -28.60 -8.83
N TYR A 358 -69.10 -28.17 -8.02
CA TYR A 358 -69.34 -27.21 -6.95
C TYR A 358 -68.83 -25.80 -7.27
N GLY A 359 -68.30 -25.56 -8.47
CA GLY A 359 -67.95 -24.24 -8.96
C GLY A 359 -66.70 -23.64 -8.32
N ILE A 360 -65.60 -24.41 -8.23
CA ILE A 360 -64.32 -23.95 -7.68
C ILE A 360 -63.38 -23.48 -8.79
N GLU A 361 -62.90 -22.24 -8.67
CA GLU A 361 -62.06 -21.60 -9.68
C GLU A 361 -60.68 -22.26 -9.80
N GLN A 362 -60.15 -22.36 -11.02
CA GLN A 362 -58.81 -22.94 -11.27
C GLN A 362 -57.69 -22.27 -10.46
N ILE A 363 -57.76 -20.95 -10.28
CA ILE A 363 -56.76 -20.22 -9.49
C ILE A 363 -56.80 -20.61 -8.00
N TYR A 364 -57.98 -20.90 -7.45
CA TYR A 364 -58.12 -21.39 -6.07
C TYR A 364 -57.47 -22.77 -5.92
N GLN A 365 -57.63 -23.64 -6.91
CA GLN A 365 -57.00 -24.97 -6.95
C GLN A 365 -55.48 -24.85 -6.93
N ALA A 366 -54.92 -24.01 -7.81
CA ALA A 366 -53.49 -23.77 -7.90
C ALA A 366 -52.90 -23.16 -6.61
N MET A 367 -53.56 -22.18 -6.00
CA MET A 367 -53.13 -21.58 -4.73
C MET A 367 -53.21 -22.59 -3.57
N THR A 368 -54.19 -23.49 -3.59
CA THR A 368 -54.31 -24.59 -2.61
C THR A 368 -53.19 -25.61 -2.79
N HIS A 369 -52.92 -26.05 -4.01
CA HIS A 369 -51.81 -26.96 -4.29
C HIS A 369 -50.45 -26.34 -3.95
N PHE A 370 -50.26 -25.04 -4.24
CA PHE A 370 -49.08 -24.29 -3.81
C PHE A 370 -48.91 -24.34 -2.28
N ALA A 371 -49.99 -24.15 -1.52
CA ALA A 371 -49.95 -24.26 -0.06
C ALA A 371 -49.59 -25.66 0.43
N CYS A 372 -50.07 -26.72 -0.22
CA CYS A 372 -49.68 -28.09 0.10
C CYS A 372 -48.19 -28.33 -0.18
N LEU A 373 -47.69 -27.95 -1.37
CA LEU A 373 -46.28 -28.09 -1.74
C LEU A 373 -45.35 -27.31 -0.79
N CYS A 374 -45.79 -26.17 -0.26
CA CYS A 374 -45.02 -25.42 0.75
C CYS A 374 -44.69 -26.27 1.98
N THR A 375 -45.52 -27.24 2.37
CA THR A 375 -45.23 -28.12 3.52
C THR A 375 -44.10 -29.12 3.26
N LYS A 376 -43.77 -29.35 1.98
CA LYS A 376 -42.76 -30.30 1.49
C LYS A 376 -41.67 -29.62 0.65
N TYR A 377 -41.44 -28.31 0.84
CA TYR A 377 -40.51 -27.51 0.03
C TYR A 377 -39.05 -28.00 -0.02
N MET A 378 -38.61 -28.83 0.95
CA MET A 378 -37.25 -29.39 0.99
C MET A 378 -37.09 -30.71 0.23
N CYS A 379 -38.20 -31.30 -0.26
CA CYS A 379 -38.18 -32.51 -1.07
C CYS A 379 -37.62 -32.20 -2.47
N VAL A 380 -36.99 -33.19 -3.10
CA VAL A 380 -36.31 -33.00 -4.39
C VAL A 380 -37.33 -32.61 -5.47
N GLY A 381 -37.00 -31.60 -6.28
CA GLY A 381 -37.86 -31.11 -7.37
C GLY A 381 -39.02 -30.20 -6.95
N VAL A 382 -39.42 -30.19 -5.67
CA VAL A 382 -40.51 -29.34 -5.16
C VAL A 382 -40.22 -27.83 -5.31
N PRO A 383 -39.00 -27.31 -5.03
CA PRO A 383 -38.70 -25.90 -5.24
C PRO A 383 -38.95 -25.42 -6.68
N ALA A 384 -38.62 -26.25 -7.67
CA ALA A 384 -38.85 -25.92 -9.07
C ALA A 384 -40.36 -25.85 -9.39
N ALA A 385 -41.13 -26.83 -8.92
CA ALA A 385 -42.59 -26.82 -9.08
C ALA A 385 -43.25 -25.62 -8.39
N LEU A 386 -42.82 -25.29 -7.17
CA LEU A 386 -43.28 -24.10 -6.44
C LEU A 386 -42.95 -22.81 -7.22
N SER A 387 -41.75 -22.70 -7.78
CA SER A 387 -41.34 -21.52 -8.55
C SER A 387 -42.21 -21.34 -9.79
N THR A 388 -42.39 -22.41 -10.58
CA THR A 388 -43.23 -22.39 -11.79
C THR A 388 -44.70 -22.12 -11.47
N LEU A 389 -45.24 -22.74 -10.42
CA LEU A 389 -46.63 -22.54 -10.01
C LEU A 389 -46.85 -21.10 -9.53
N LEU A 390 -45.93 -20.54 -8.75
CA LEU A 390 -46.01 -19.14 -8.30
C LEU A 390 -45.88 -18.17 -9.48
N ALA A 391 -45.04 -18.46 -10.47
CA ALA A 391 -44.94 -17.66 -11.68
C ALA A 391 -46.27 -17.64 -12.47
N ASN A 392 -46.98 -18.76 -12.57
CA ASN A 392 -48.30 -18.84 -13.20
C ASN A 392 -49.38 -18.11 -12.39
N ILE A 393 -49.39 -18.26 -11.06
CA ILE A 393 -50.27 -17.49 -10.17
C ILE A 393 -50.00 -15.98 -10.34
N ASN A 394 -48.72 -15.59 -10.40
CA ASN A 394 -48.32 -14.21 -10.64
C ASN A 394 -48.81 -13.70 -12.00
N ALA A 395 -48.63 -14.48 -13.07
CA ALA A 395 -49.11 -14.13 -14.41
C ALA A 395 -50.64 -13.97 -14.46
N HIS A 396 -51.39 -14.83 -13.75
CA HIS A 396 -52.84 -14.72 -13.64
C HIS A 396 -53.27 -13.37 -13.07
N TYR A 397 -52.67 -12.92 -11.96
CA TYR A 397 -53.06 -11.64 -11.34
C TYR A 397 -52.41 -10.41 -12.00
N ALA A 398 -51.22 -10.54 -12.60
CA ALA A 398 -50.51 -9.43 -13.23
C ALA A 398 -50.97 -9.16 -14.68
N HIS A 399 -51.30 -10.19 -15.45
CA HIS A 399 -51.54 -10.13 -16.90
C HIS A 399 -52.93 -10.62 -17.36
N ALA A 400 -53.91 -10.74 -16.47
CA ALA A 400 -55.27 -11.17 -16.84
C ALA A 400 -55.81 -10.40 -18.07
N THR A 401 -56.01 -11.14 -19.16
CA THR A 401 -56.38 -10.70 -20.52
C THR A 401 -57.75 -10.01 -20.63
N ALA A 402 -58.54 -9.97 -19.56
CA ALA A 402 -59.94 -9.53 -19.62
C ALA A 402 -60.20 -8.07 -19.21
N THR A 403 -59.38 -7.46 -18.35
CA THR A 403 -59.69 -6.12 -17.79
C THR A 403 -58.43 -5.34 -17.38
N ALA A 404 -57.90 -4.54 -18.30
CA ALA A 404 -56.80 -3.59 -18.05
C ALA A 404 -57.18 -2.41 -17.11
N ALA A 405 -58.44 -2.33 -16.65
CA ALA A 405 -58.98 -1.19 -15.89
C ALA A 405 -58.75 -1.25 -14.36
N VAL A 406 -58.23 -2.36 -13.82
CA VAL A 406 -58.05 -2.57 -12.36
C VAL A 406 -56.59 -2.84 -12.05
N SER A 407 -56.08 -2.38 -10.90
CA SER A 407 -54.70 -2.66 -10.46
C SER A 407 -54.49 -4.16 -10.15
N ALA A 408 -53.26 -4.65 -10.23
CA ALA A 408 -52.95 -6.04 -9.86
C ALA A 408 -53.22 -6.34 -8.37
N PRO A 409 -52.89 -5.44 -7.41
CA PRO A 409 -53.22 -5.61 -6.01
C PRO A 409 -54.73 -5.71 -5.76
N ASP A 410 -55.56 -4.94 -6.47
CA ASP A 410 -57.01 -5.00 -6.28
C ASP A 410 -57.61 -6.29 -6.82
N ARG A 411 -57.11 -6.80 -7.95
CA ARG A 411 -57.48 -8.15 -8.42
C ARG A 411 -57.07 -9.22 -7.41
N PHE A 412 -55.88 -9.13 -6.83
CA PHE A 412 -55.41 -10.09 -5.84
C PHE A 412 -56.16 -9.96 -4.50
N ASN A 413 -56.57 -8.75 -4.10
CA ASN A 413 -57.43 -8.52 -2.94
C ASN A 413 -58.79 -9.24 -3.07
N ALA A 414 -59.23 -9.51 -4.30
CA ALA A 414 -60.46 -10.23 -4.60
C ALA A 414 -60.28 -11.77 -4.70
N THR A 415 -59.17 -12.32 -4.21
CA THR A 415 -58.96 -13.79 -4.21
C THR A 415 -59.79 -14.50 -3.12
N ASN A 416 -60.48 -15.58 -3.51
CA ASN A 416 -61.26 -16.41 -2.57
C ASN A 416 -60.37 -17.29 -1.66
N PHE A 417 -59.09 -17.47 -1.98
CA PHE A 417 -58.13 -18.13 -1.07
C PHE A 417 -57.85 -17.29 0.18
N GLY A 418 -58.05 -15.97 0.07
CA GLY A 418 -57.75 -14.97 1.10
C GLY A 418 -56.36 -14.37 0.93
N LYS A 419 -56.32 -13.07 0.65
CA LYS A 419 -55.08 -12.28 0.49
C LYS A 419 -54.12 -12.48 1.67
N ASP A 420 -54.59 -12.23 2.88
CA ASP A 420 -53.74 -12.28 4.08
C ASP A 420 -53.24 -13.70 4.37
N ARG A 421 -54.03 -14.73 4.01
CA ARG A 421 -53.63 -16.13 4.15
C ARG A 421 -52.47 -16.44 3.20
N PHE A 422 -52.58 -16.07 1.93
CA PHE A 422 -51.53 -16.34 0.95
C PHE A 422 -50.26 -15.52 1.22
N VAL A 423 -50.39 -14.24 1.59
CA VAL A 423 -49.23 -13.40 1.92
C VAL A 423 -48.49 -13.94 3.14
N LYS A 424 -49.20 -14.32 4.22
CA LYS A 424 -48.58 -14.95 5.40
C LYS A 424 -47.86 -16.25 5.05
N LEU A 425 -48.46 -17.07 4.18
CA LEU A 425 -47.83 -18.30 3.69
C LEU A 425 -46.53 -18.00 2.92
N LEU A 426 -46.55 -17.02 2.00
CA LEU A 426 -45.37 -16.60 1.26
C LEU A 426 -44.28 -16.02 2.16
N ASP A 427 -44.64 -15.23 3.17
CA ASP A 427 -43.69 -14.67 4.14
C ASP A 427 -43.01 -15.78 4.95
N GLN A 428 -43.78 -16.77 5.42
CA GLN A 428 -43.21 -17.91 6.13
C GLN A 428 -42.34 -18.80 5.25
N LEU A 429 -42.74 -19.02 3.99
CA LEU A 429 -41.94 -19.74 3.01
C LEU A 429 -40.62 -19.00 2.75
N HIS A 430 -40.68 -17.70 2.46
CA HIS A 430 -39.50 -16.85 2.26
C HIS A 430 -38.53 -16.95 3.45
N ASN A 431 -39.04 -16.81 4.68
CA ASN A 431 -38.23 -16.93 5.89
C ASN A 431 -37.62 -18.32 6.07
N SER A 432 -38.36 -19.38 5.74
CA SER A 432 -37.88 -20.76 5.82
C SER A 432 -36.74 -21.02 4.84
N LEU A 433 -36.91 -20.60 3.59
CA LEU A 433 -35.89 -20.70 2.54
C LEU A 433 -34.64 -19.90 2.91
N ARG A 434 -34.80 -18.68 3.44
CA ARG A 434 -33.69 -17.84 3.92
C ARG A 434 -32.85 -18.55 4.98
N ILE A 435 -33.50 -19.18 5.96
CA ILE A 435 -32.80 -19.92 7.03
C ILE A 435 -32.04 -21.13 6.46
N ASP A 436 -32.65 -21.87 5.53
CA ASP A 436 -32.00 -23.07 4.95
C ASP A 436 -30.85 -22.69 4.01
N LEU A 437 -30.97 -21.61 3.25
CA LEU A 437 -29.87 -21.03 2.48
C LEU A 437 -28.74 -20.50 3.38
N GLY A 438 -29.07 -20.04 4.59
CA GLY A 438 -28.07 -19.69 5.62
C GLY A 438 -27.17 -20.86 6.03
N MET A 439 -27.52 -22.10 5.64
CA MET A 439 -26.75 -23.31 5.87
C MET A 439 -26.70 -24.16 4.58
N TYR A 440 -26.56 -23.52 3.41
CA TYR A 440 -26.73 -24.21 2.13
C TYR A 440 -25.77 -25.40 1.95
N ARG A 441 -24.54 -25.32 2.47
CA ARG A 441 -23.55 -26.41 2.42
C ARG A 441 -24.02 -27.67 3.15
N LYS A 442 -24.81 -27.51 4.22
CA LYS A 442 -25.38 -28.61 5.01
C LYS A 442 -26.58 -29.26 4.31
N TYR A 443 -27.47 -28.44 3.75
CA TYR A 443 -28.73 -28.93 3.16
C TYR A 443 -28.62 -29.29 1.68
N PHE A 444 -27.63 -28.73 0.98
CA PHE A 444 -27.38 -28.91 -0.45
C PHE A 444 -25.90 -29.26 -0.68
N PRO A 445 -25.45 -30.46 -0.27
CA PRO A 445 -24.05 -30.83 -0.36
C PRO A 445 -23.59 -30.94 -1.81
N ALA A 446 -22.35 -30.51 -2.08
CA ALA A 446 -21.71 -30.55 -3.39
C ALA A 446 -21.69 -31.96 -4.02
N SER A 447 -21.68 -33.02 -3.20
CA SER A 447 -21.70 -34.41 -3.63
C SER A 447 -23.03 -34.87 -4.26
N ASN A 448 -24.13 -34.12 -4.05
CA ASN A 448 -25.45 -34.50 -4.54
C ASN A 448 -25.98 -33.53 -5.60
N PHE A 449 -25.83 -33.89 -6.86
CA PHE A 449 -26.28 -33.08 -8.01
C PHE A 449 -27.79 -32.79 -8.02
N ALA A 450 -28.63 -33.70 -7.52
CA ALA A 450 -30.06 -33.44 -7.44
C ALA A 450 -30.34 -32.30 -6.44
N LYS A 451 -29.66 -32.31 -5.30
CA LYS A 451 -29.74 -31.23 -4.31
C LYS A 451 -29.12 -29.92 -4.79
N LEU A 452 -28.08 -29.95 -5.62
CA LEU A 452 -27.55 -28.72 -6.24
C LEU A 452 -28.57 -28.09 -7.22
N ARG A 453 -29.30 -28.90 -7.99
CA ARG A 453 -30.43 -28.39 -8.80
C ARG A 453 -31.55 -27.82 -7.93
N ASP A 454 -31.83 -28.44 -6.79
CA ASP A 454 -32.78 -27.90 -5.82
C ASP A 454 -32.30 -26.56 -5.26
N LEU A 455 -31.01 -26.41 -4.93
CA LEU A 455 -30.43 -25.14 -4.46
C LEU A 455 -30.67 -24.01 -5.48
N LYS A 456 -30.41 -24.28 -6.76
CA LYS A 456 -30.72 -23.36 -7.85
C LYS A 456 -32.21 -22.98 -7.85
N SER A 457 -33.07 -23.98 -7.80
CA SER A 457 -34.53 -23.83 -7.85
C SER A 457 -35.09 -23.13 -6.61
N THR A 458 -34.45 -23.28 -5.44
CA THR A 458 -34.77 -22.58 -4.19
C THR A 458 -34.47 -21.08 -4.33
N VAL A 459 -33.35 -20.71 -4.95
CA VAL A 459 -33.06 -19.31 -5.25
C VAL A 459 -34.01 -18.76 -6.31
N ASP A 460 -34.35 -19.54 -7.34
CA ASP A 460 -35.35 -19.15 -8.33
C ASP A 460 -36.73 -18.91 -7.65
N LEU A 461 -37.13 -19.76 -6.71
CA LEU A 461 -38.34 -19.56 -5.93
C LEU A 461 -38.30 -18.27 -5.09
N LEU A 462 -37.17 -17.93 -4.46
CA LEU A 462 -37.01 -16.64 -3.78
C LEU A 462 -37.14 -15.45 -4.73
N THR A 463 -36.62 -15.56 -5.96
CA THR A 463 -36.84 -14.52 -6.99
C THR A 463 -38.30 -14.42 -7.37
N SER A 464 -39.00 -15.54 -7.57
CA SER A 464 -40.42 -15.58 -7.86
C SER A 464 -41.27 -14.96 -6.75
N ILE A 465 -40.95 -15.21 -5.48
CA ILE A 465 -41.60 -14.55 -4.32
C ILE A 465 -41.36 -13.04 -4.34
N THR A 466 -40.12 -12.61 -4.60
CA THR A 466 -39.76 -11.19 -4.68
C THR A 466 -40.49 -10.50 -5.84
N PHE A 467 -40.60 -11.17 -6.99
CA PHE A 467 -41.30 -10.69 -8.16
C PHE A 467 -42.81 -10.59 -7.92
N PHE A 468 -43.41 -11.57 -7.23
CA PHE A 468 -44.81 -11.52 -6.81
C PHE A 468 -45.09 -10.31 -5.92
N ARG A 469 -44.22 -10.03 -4.93
CA ARG A 469 -44.34 -8.83 -4.07
C ARG A 469 -44.23 -7.54 -4.88
N MET A 470 -43.37 -7.50 -5.89
CA MET A 470 -43.19 -6.32 -6.73
C MET A 470 -44.34 -6.09 -7.71
N LYS A 471 -44.84 -7.14 -8.37
CA LYS A 471 -45.82 -7.03 -9.47
C LYS A 471 -47.26 -7.18 -9.04
N VAL A 472 -47.56 -8.04 -8.06
CA VAL A 472 -48.93 -8.32 -7.61
C VAL A 472 -49.28 -7.53 -6.37
N LEU A 473 -48.35 -7.36 -5.42
CA LEU A 473 -48.58 -6.52 -4.24
C LEU A 473 -48.19 -5.05 -4.46
N GLU A 474 -47.55 -4.72 -5.58
CA GLU A 474 -47.04 -3.38 -5.93
C GLU A 474 -46.22 -2.74 -4.78
N LEU A 475 -45.45 -3.55 -4.06
CA LEU A 475 -44.55 -3.03 -3.04
C LEU A 475 -43.46 -2.17 -3.70
N ALA A 476 -43.29 -0.92 -3.23
CA ALA A 476 -42.37 0.04 -3.85
C ALA A 476 -40.90 -0.39 -3.81
N SER A 477 -40.48 -1.13 -2.76
CA SER A 477 -39.10 -1.59 -2.60
C SER A 477 -39.02 -2.92 -1.84
N PRO A 478 -39.38 -4.06 -2.47
CA PRO A 478 -39.18 -5.36 -1.85
C PRO A 478 -37.67 -5.66 -1.70
N PRO A 479 -37.26 -6.44 -0.70
CA PRO A 479 -35.86 -6.81 -0.52
C PRO A 479 -35.35 -7.52 -1.77
N ARG A 480 -34.26 -7.00 -2.35
CA ARG A 480 -33.66 -7.54 -3.57
C ARG A 480 -33.17 -8.97 -3.31
N ALA A 481 -33.60 -9.92 -4.13
CA ALA A 481 -33.29 -11.33 -3.93
C ALA A 481 -31.77 -11.60 -3.88
N SER A 482 -30.97 -10.91 -4.71
CA SER A 482 -29.51 -11.01 -4.71
C SER A 482 -28.89 -10.66 -3.35
N ASN A 483 -29.38 -9.61 -2.68
CA ASN A 483 -28.90 -9.22 -1.35
C ASN A 483 -29.29 -10.26 -0.29
N VAL A 484 -30.52 -10.77 -0.34
CA VAL A 484 -30.95 -11.83 0.61
C VAL A 484 -30.08 -13.08 0.45
N VAL A 485 -29.82 -13.51 -0.79
CA VAL A 485 -28.96 -14.68 -1.05
C VAL A 485 -27.51 -14.40 -0.64
N ARG A 486 -26.99 -13.19 -0.85
CA ARG A 486 -25.65 -12.77 -0.38
C ARG A 486 -25.53 -12.91 1.14
N GLU A 487 -26.48 -12.37 1.90
CA GLU A 487 -26.46 -12.44 3.37
C GLU A 487 -26.59 -13.89 3.87
N CYS A 488 -27.44 -14.70 3.24
CA CYS A 488 -27.53 -16.14 3.54
C CYS A 488 -26.20 -16.87 3.27
N ALA A 489 -25.60 -16.63 2.11
CA ALA A 489 -24.34 -17.26 1.74
C ALA A 489 -23.23 -16.86 2.71
N LYS A 490 -23.18 -15.57 3.10
CA LYS A 490 -22.24 -15.06 4.10
C LYS A 490 -22.43 -15.73 5.46
N ALA A 491 -23.65 -15.82 5.96
CA ALA A 491 -23.95 -16.51 7.23
C ALA A 491 -23.54 -18.00 7.20
N CYS A 492 -23.71 -18.67 6.05
CA CYS A 492 -23.24 -20.03 5.86
C CYS A 492 -21.71 -20.11 5.91
N MET A 493 -21.00 -19.16 5.28
CA MET A 493 -19.54 -19.09 5.26
C MET A 493 -18.99 -18.81 6.66
N GLU A 494 -19.58 -17.88 7.42
CA GLU A 494 -19.23 -17.60 8.83
C GLU A 494 -19.40 -18.84 9.71
N THR A 495 -20.52 -19.56 9.56
CA THR A 495 -20.74 -20.81 10.30
C THR A 495 -19.74 -21.90 9.87
N THR A 496 -19.39 -21.96 8.58
CA THR A 496 -18.42 -22.92 8.05
C THR A 496 -17.01 -22.63 8.58
N TYR A 497 -16.63 -21.36 8.68
CA TYR A 497 -15.36 -20.94 9.28
C TYR A 497 -15.23 -21.44 10.72
N HIS A 498 -16.23 -21.19 11.57
CA HIS A 498 -16.20 -21.63 12.97
C HIS A 498 -16.13 -23.16 13.09
N LEU A 499 -16.93 -23.90 12.32
CA LEU A 499 -16.89 -25.37 12.31
C LEU A 499 -15.51 -25.91 11.88
N MET A 500 -14.92 -25.31 10.85
CA MET A 500 -13.57 -25.68 10.40
C MET A 500 -12.51 -25.34 11.44
N PHE A 501 -12.64 -24.18 12.09
CA PHE A 501 -11.73 -23.74 13.13
C PHE A 501 -11.74 -24.72 14.30
N ASP A 502 -12.93 -25.07 14.81
CA ASP A 502 -13.10 -26.07 15.87
C ASP A 502 -12.53 -27.44 15.46
N THR A 503 -12.81 -27.90 14.24
CA THR A 503 -12.26 -29.17 13.70
C THR A 503 -10.74 -29.14 13.58
N CYS A 504 -10.16 -28.00 13.24
CA CYS A 504 -8.72 -27.82 13.18
C CYS A 504 -8.11 -27.80 14.58
N CYS A 505 -8.76 -27.14 15.54
CA CYS A 505 -8.37 -27.11 16.95
C CYS A 505 -8.32 -28.51 17.56
N GLU A 506 -9.27 -29.39 17.23
CA GLU A 506 -9.26 -30.79 17.69
C GLU A 506 -8.02 -31.58 17.24
N LYS A 507 -7.41 -31.22 16.09
CA LYS A 507 -6.19 -31.86 15.58
C LYS A 507 -4.92 -31.20 16.09
N CYS A 508 -4.92 -29.89 16.24
CA CYS A 508 -3.80 -29.08 16.69
C CYS A 508 -4.35 -27.79 17.27
N GLU A 509 -4.22 -27.57 18.59
CA GLU A 509 -4.69 -26.32 19.19
C GLU A 509 -3.79 -25.13 18.80
N PRO A 510 -4.33 -23.91 18.68
CA PRO A 510 -3.53 -22.70 18.58
C PRO A 510 -2.79 -22.45 19.90
N THR A 511 -1.46 -22.54 19.88
CA THR A 511 -0.60 -22.31 21.06
C THR A 511 0.40 -21.19 20.79
N ASP A 512 0.89 -20.54 21.85
CA ASP A 512 1.95 -19.53 21.77
C ASP A 512 3.33 -20.13 21.43
N GLU A 513 3.44 -21.46 21.44
CA GLU A 513 4.65 -22.23 21.15
C GLU A 513 4.75 -22.69 19.69
N SER A 514 3.66 -22.62 18.90
CA SER A 514 3.67 -23.08 17.50
C SER A 514 2.70 -22.30 16.61
N VAL A 515 3.18 -21.86 15.45
CA VAL A 515 2.36 -21.24 14.40
C VAL A 515 1.78 -22.25 13.39
N LYS A 516 2.01 -23.55 13.61
CA LYS A 516 1.61 -24.60 12.66
C LYS A 516 0.10 -24.64 12.43
N PHE A 517 -0.71 -24.45 13.48
CA PHE A 517 -2.17 -24.37 13.39
C PHE A 517 -2.62 -23.37 12.32
N TRP A 518 -2.10 -22.14 12.36
CA TRP A 518 -2.46 -21.06 11.43
C TRP A 518 -2.07 -21.37 9.99
N SER A 519 -0.96 -22.10 9.81
CA SER A 519 -0.53 -22.59 8.50
C SER A 519 -1.50 -23.66 8.00
N ASP A 520 -1.78 -24.70 8.78
CA ASP A 520 -2.65 -25.81 8.38
C ASP A 520 -4.09 -25.34 8.14
N PHE A 521 -4.58 -24.37 8.92
CA PHE A 521 -5.92 -23.81 8.78
C PHE A 521 -6.15 -23.08 7.44
N ILE A 522 -5.11 -22.46 6.86
CA ILE A 522 -5.19 -21.89 5.50
C ILE A 522 -5.59 -22.96 4.48
N ASP A 523 -5.08 -24.19 4.60
CA ASP A 523 -5.36 -25.26 3.63
C ASP A 523 -6.84 -25.67 3.67
N TYR A 524 -7.46 -25.70 4.85
CA TYR A 524 -8.90 -25.94 4.98
C TYR A 524 -9.72 -24.82 4.34
N MET A 525 -9.32 -23.56 4.53
CA MET A 525 -9.98 -22.42 3.88
C MET A 525 -9.87 -22.48 2.36
N LEU A 526 -8.71 -22.82 1.82
CA LEU A 526 -8.50 -22.99 0.39
C LEU A 526 -9.45 -24.03 -0.20
N GLY A 527 -9.60 -25.18 0.47
CA GLY A 527 -10.54 -26.23 0.03
C GLY A 527 -12.00 -25.75 -0.03
N VAL A 528 -12.43 -24.95 0.95
CA VAL A 528 -13.80 -24.39 0.99
C VAL A 528 -14.01 -23.32 -0.09
N ILE A 529 -13.04 -22.41 -0.28
CA ILE A 529 -13.12 -21.37 -1.31
C ILE A 529 -13.15 -21.98 -2.71
N ASP A 530 -12.33 -23.00 -2.96
CA ASP A 530 -12.30 -23.68 -4.25
C ASP A 530 -13.62 -24.42 -4.53
N GLU A 531 -14.23 -25.04 -3.52
CA GLU A 531 -15.57 -25.64 -3.66
C GLU A 531 -16.64 -24.58 -3.96
N ASP A 532 -16.60 -23.41 -3.30
CA ASP A 532 -17.49 -22.28 -3.59
C ASP A 532 -17.33 -21.73 -5.00
N ARG A 533 -16.09 -21.61 -5.44
CA ARG A 533 -15.75 -21.11 -6.77
C ARG A 533 -16.18 -22.08 -7.86
N ASN A 534 -15.94 -23.37 -7.68
CA ASN A 534 -16.07 -24.36 -8.75
C ASN A 534 -17.43 -25.08 -8.76
N VAL A 535 -18.10 -25.22 -7.61
CA VAL A 535 -19.38 -25.94 -7.49
C VAL A 535 -20.55 -24.98 -7.28
N TYR A 536 -20.51 -24.15 -6.24
CA TYR A 536 -21.67 -23.32 -5.87
C TYR A 536 -21.85 -22.08 -6.74
N THR A 537 -20.76 -21.46 -7.23
CA THR A 537 -20.85 -20.28 -8.11
C THR A 537 -21.56 -20.58 -9.44
N PRO A 538 -21.27 -21.68 -10.17
CA PRO A 538 -22.03 -22.03 -11.37
C PRO A 538 -23.51 -22.35 -11.11
N VAL A 539 -23.83 -22.92 -9.95
CA VAL A 539 -25.21 -23.25 -9.55
C VAL A 539 -26.01 -21.98 -9.22
N LEU A 540 -25.40 -21.05 -8.48
CA LEU A 540 -26.00 -19.79 -8.04
C LEU A 540 -25.70 -18.63 -9.01
N ASN A 541 -25.99 -18.86 -10.29
CA ASN A 541 -25.68 -17.94 -11.38
C ASN A 541 -26.84 -16.98 -11.75
N GLN A 542 -27.85 -16.82 -10.89
CA GLN A 542 -29.00 -15.94 -11.15
C GLN A 542 -28.61 -14.45 -11.19
N PHE A 543 -27.52 -14.06 -10.51
CA PHE A 543 -27.09 -12.66 -10.37
C PHE A 543 -25.60 -12.48 -10.67
N PRO A 544 -25.10 -12.84 -11.86
CA PRO A 544 -23.66 -12.96 -12.12
C PRO A 544 -22.90 -11.62 -11.98
N GLN A 545 -23.57 -10.49 -12.17
CA GLN A 545 -22.99 -9.16 -12.02
C GLN A 545 -22.98 -8.67 -10.56
N GLU A 546 -23.84 -9.23 -9.70
CA GLU A 546 -24.01 -8.74 -8.33
C GLU A 546 -23.41 -9.71 -7.31
N LEU A 547 -23.50 -11.02 -7.54
CA LEU A 547 -23.14 -12.06 -6.59
C LEU A 547 -22.29 -13.13 -7.26
N ASN A 548 -21.06 -13.28 -6.75
CA ASN A 548 -20.18 -14.38 -7.07
C ASN A 548 -19.82 -15.08 -5.75
N ILE A 549 -20.23 -16.35 -5.61
CA ILE A 549 -20.11 -17.09 -4.34
C ILE A 549 -18.64 -17.34 -3.98
N GLY A 550 -17.79 -17.66 -4.96
CA GLY A 550 -16.35 -17.84 -4.74
C GLY A 550 -15.67 -16.56 -4.24
N GLN A 551 -15.97 -15.42 -4.86
CA GLN A 551 -15.43 -14.12 -4.40
C GLN A 551 -15.95 -13.74 -3.01
N LEU A 552 -17.24 -13.97 -2.74
CA LEU A 552 -17.84 -13.73 -1.43
C LEU A 552 -17.23 -14.64 -0.34
N SER A 553 -16.94 -15.90 -0.68
CA SER A 553 -16.27 -16.87 0.19
C SER A 553 -14.88 -16.40 0.57
N ALA A 554 -14.05 -16.07 -0.42
CA ALA A 554 -12.71 -15.53 -0.20
C ALA A 554 -12.73 -14.26 0.66
N ALA A 555 -13.65 -13.33 0.38
CA ALA A 555 -13.81 -12.10 1.16
C ALA A 555 -14.21 -12.36 2.63
N THR A 556 -15.16 -13.27 2.86
CA THR A 556 -15.71 -13.53 4.19
C THR A 556 -14.72 -14.28 5.06
N LEU A 557 -14.14 -15.36 4.54
CA LEU A 557 -13.17 -16.18 5.27
C LEU A 557 -11.88 -15.39 5.55
N TRP A 558 -11.40 -14.56 4.61
CA TRP A 558 -10.27 -13.67 4.86
C TRP A 558 -10.53 -12.68 6.00
N ASN A 559 -11.73 -12.10 6.07
CA ASN A 559 -12.05 -11.12 7.11
C ASN A 559 -12.12 -11.72 8.52
N LEU A 560 -12.56 -12.98 8.64
CA LEU A 560 -12.53 -13.70 9.91
C LEU A 560 -11.09 -14.10 10.25
N TYR A 561 -10.41 -14.77 9.32
CA TYR A 561 -9.04 -15.24 9.49
C TYR A 561 -8.06 -14.13 9.84
N LYS A 562 -8.15 -12.98 9.16
CA LYS A 562 -7.23 -11.86 9.43
C LYS A 562 -7.38 -11.31 10.84
N THR A 563 -8.59 -11.34 11.40
CA THR A 563 -8.86 -10.83 12.73
C THR A 563 -8.25 -11.77 13.76
N ASP A 564 -8.54 -13.06 13.64
CA ASP A 564 -8.02 -14.08 14.55
C ASP A 564 -6.48 -14.20 14.47
N LEU A 565 -5.92 -14.18 13.26
CA LEU A 565 -4.48 -14.27 13.06
C LEU A 565 -3.76 -13.03 13.61
N LYS A 566 -4.32 -11.83 13.42
CA LYS A 566 -3.74 -10.60 13.94
C LYS A 566 -3.64 -10.64 15.46
N ASP A 567 -4.73 -11.04 16.13
CA ASP A 567 -4.75 -11.14 17.60
C ASP A 567 -3.77 -12.20 18.11
N ALA A 568 -3.68 -13.34 17.42
CA ALA A 568 -2.69 -14.37 17.74
C ALA A 568 -1.25 -13.84 17.58
N LEU A 569 -0.91 -13.23 16.45
CA LEU A 569 0.43 -12.69 16.20
C LEU A 569 0.79 -11.57 17.20
N MET A 570 -0.18 -10.77 17.64
CA MET A 570 0.04 -9.78 18.70
C MET A 570 0.43 -10.43 20.04
N GLU A 571 -0.10 -11.61 20.37
CA GLU A 571 0.28 -12.36 21.58
C GLU A 571 1.65 -13.04 21.41
N HIS A 572 1.89 -13.67 20.25
CA HIS A 572 3.20 -14.24 19.91
C HIS A 572 4.32 -13.20 19.95
N ALA A 573 4.05 -11.94 19.58
CA ALA A 573 5.03 -10.87 19.64
C ALA A 573 5.46 -10.52 21.08
N LYS A 574 4.63 -10.82 22.09
CA LYS A 574 4.94 -10.63 23.52
C LYS A 574 5.79 -11.77 24.08
N THR A 575 5.46 -13.02 23.72
CA THR A 575 6.08 -14.21 24.31
C THR A 575 7.32 -14.70 23.54
N LYS A 576 7.34 -14.54 22.21
CA LYS A 576 8.43 -14.89 21.29
C LYS A 576 8.98 -16.32 21.46
N ARG A 577 8.11 -17.32 21.63
CA ARG A 577 8.52 -18.70 21.91
C ARG A 577 8.83 -19.56 20.66
N CYS A 578 8.28 -19.24 19.49
CA CYS A 578 8.58 -19.94 18.24
C CYS A 578 9.88 -19.43 17.58
N LYS A 579 10.45 -20.23 16.68
CA LYS A 579 11.62 -19.83 15.90
C LYS A 579 11.23 -18.83 14.80
N THR A 580 12.11 -17.88 14.52
CA THR A 580 11.88 -16.87 13.46
C THR A 580 11.57 -17.47 12.07
N PRO A 581 12.13 -18.61 11.61
CA PRO A 581 11.78 -19.18 10.31
C PRO A 581 10.33 -19.67 10.22
N ASP A 582 9.73 -20.08 11.35
CA ASP A 582 8.35 -20.56 11.37
C ASP A 582 7.37 -19.39 11.07
N TYR A 583 7.63 -18.22 11.63
CA TYR A 583 6.89 -16.99 11.31
C TYR A 583 7.08 -16.54 9.86
N MET A 584 8.30 -16.68 9.32
CA MET A 584 8.59 -16.35 7.92
C MET A 584 7.83 -17.28 6.97
N ASN A 585 7.80 -18.59 7.26
CA ASN A 585 7.02 -19.55 6.49
C ASN A 585 5.51 -19.25 6.52
N LEU A 586 4.99 -18.89 7.70
CA LEU A 586 3.61 -18.46 7.84
C LEU A 586 3.32 -17.19 7.01
N TYR A 587 4.21 -16.19 7.05
CA TYR A 587 4.09 -14.98 6.21
C TYR A 587 3.95 -15.35 4.72
N PHE A 588 4.81 -16.24 4.20
CA PHE A 588 4.74 -16.65 2.81
C PHE A 588 3.41 -17.34 2.47
N LYS A 589 2.88 -18.17 3.38
CA LYS A 589 1.61 -18.85 3.18
C LYS A 589 0.42 -17.87 3.19
N VAL A 590 0.41 -16.91 4.12
CA VAL A 590 -0.59 -15.84 4.19
C VAL A 590 -0.54 -14.96 2.94
N LYS A 591 0.66 -14.57 2.51
CA LYS A 591 0.86 -13.80 1.26
C LYS A 591 0.33 -14.56 0.05
N HIS A 592 0.62 -15.86 -0.06
CA HIS A 592 0.13 -16.67 -1.16
C HIS A 592 -1.40 -16.71 -1.20
N PHE A 593 -2.04 -16.97 -0.05
CA PHE A 593 -3.50 -16.93 0.09
C PHE A 593 -4.07 -15.57 -0.34
N TYR A 594 -3.50 -14.47 0.18
CA TYR A 594 -3.96 -13.12 -0.13
C TYR A 594 -3.83 -12.80 -1.63
N SER A 595 -2.67 -13.08 -2.22
CA SER A 595 -2.39 -12.78 -3.63
C SER A 595 -3.28 -13.56 -4.57
N MET A 596 -3.57 -14.83 -4.25
CA MET A 596 -4.36 -15.72 -5.10
C MET A 596 -5.87 -15.46 -5.05
N TYR A 597 -6.42 -15.14 -3.87
CA TYR A 597 -7.87 -15.12 -3.65
C TYR A 597 -8.44 -13.77 -3.22
N VAL A 598 -7.61 -12.87 -2.67
CA VAL A 598 -8.06 -11.65 -2.01
C VAL A 598 -7.67 -10.39 -2.79
N ALA A 599 -6.47 -10.33 -3.34
CA ALA A 599 -5.91 -9.13 -3.99
C ALA A 599 -6.77 -8.59 -5.16
N GLU A 600 -7.39 -9.46 -5.94
CA GLU A 600 -8.23 -9.09 -7.08
C GLU A 600 -9.68 -8.74 -6.70
N LEU A 601 -10.06 -8.87 -5.41
CA LEU A 601 -11.41 -8.53 -4.98
C LEU A 601 -11.64 -7.01 -5.05
N PRO A 602 -12.83 -6.53 -5.45
CA PRO A 602 -13.10 -5.09 -5.63
C PRO A 602 -12.80 -4.23 -4.40
N GLN A 603 -13.00 -4.78 -3.20
CA GLN A 603 -12.75 -4.07 -1.94
C GLN A 603 -11.26 -3.96 -1.57
N TYR A 604 -10.38 -4.74 -2.20
CA TYR A 604 -8.95 -4.80 -1.87
C TYR A 604 -8.02 -4.37 -3.01
N ARG A 605 -8.50 -4.33 -4.25
CA ARG A 605 -7.71 -4.07 -5.45
C ARG A 605 -6.87 -2.78 -5.42
N GLU A 606 -7.35 -1.76 -4.73
CA GLU A 606 -6.67 -0.47 -4.58
C GLU A 606 -6.23 -0.18 -3.14
N SER A 607 -6.42 -1.14 -2.23
CA SER A 607 -6.04 -0.99 -0.82
C SER A 607 -4.64 -1.52 -0.56
N ILE A 608 -3.90 -0.88 0.34
CA ILE A 608 -2.63 -1.40 0.84
C ILE A 608 -2.94 -2.57 1.80
N PRO A 609 -2.37 -3.78 1.60
CA PRO A 609 -2.62 -4.91 2.48
C PRO A 609 -2.05 -4.67 3.89
N GLU A 610 -2.87 -4.91 4.91
CA GLU A 610 -2.50 -4.72 6.32
C GLU A 610 -1.65 -5.86 6.88
N PHE A 611 -1.76 -7.08 6.32
CA PHE A 611 -1.13 -8.27 6.89
C PHE A 611 0.39 -8.20 7.09
N PRO A 612 1.20 -7.53 6.24
CA PRO A 612 2.64 -7.44 6.46
C PRO A 612 3.01 -6.74 7.77
N GLU A 613 2.18 -5.81 8.25
CA GLU A 613 2.41 -5.09 9.51
C GLU A 613 2.42 -6.03 10.71
N TRP A 614 1.58 -7.08 10.69
CA TRP A 614 1.48 -8.03 11.80
C TRP A 614 2.75 -8.88 11.95
N PHE A 615 3.53 -9.01 10.87
CA PHE A 615 4.77 -9.79 10.85
C PHE A 615 6.02 -8.97 11.15
N VAL A 616 5.93 -7.64 11.24
CA VAL A 616 7.09 -6.74 11.44
C VAL A 616 7.94 -7.16 12.65
N PRO A 617 7.40 -7.44 13.85
CA PRO A 617 8.24 -7.81 14.99
C PRO A 617 9.11 -9.04 14.73
N PHE A 618 8.56 -10.06 14.07
CA PHE A 618 9.25 -11.33 13.81
C PHE A 618 10.28 -11.19 12.69
N VAL A 619 9.99 -10.38 11.67
CA VAL A 619 10.96 -10.05 10.61
C VAL A 619 12.14 -9.27 11.19
N MET A 620 11.89 -8.34 12.12
CA MET A 620 12.94 -7.59 12.80
C MET A 620 13.79 -8.49 13.69
N ASP A 621 13.19 -9.46 14.39
CA ASP A 621 13.92 -10.48 15.15
C ASP A 621 14.76 -11.37 14.23
N TRP A 622 14.21 -11.82 13.10
CA TRP A 622 14.96 -12.57 12.09
C TRP A 622 16.16 -11.78 11.55
N LEU A 623 16.01 -10.47 11.32
CA LEU A 623 17.10 -9.58 10.93
C LEU A 623 18.16 -9.42 12.02
N ASN A 624 17.77 -9.45 13.31
CA ASN A 624 18.71 -9.44 14.42
C ASN A 624 19.52 -10.74 14.49
N GLU A 625 18.87 -11.90 14.33
CA GLU A 625 19.55 -13.20 14.26
C GLU A 625 20.49 -13.26 13.03
N ASN A 626 20.06 -12.69 11.90
CA ASN A 626 20.87 -12.59 10.70
C ASN A 626 22.09 -11.66 10.88
N ASP A 627 22.01 -10.59 11.68
CA ASP A 627 23.18 -9.76 12.01
C ASP A 627 24.27 -10.61 12.69
N GLU A 628 23.91 -11.36 13.74
CA GLU A 628 24.84 -12.20 14.48
C GLU A 628 25.42 -13.31 13.60
N HIS A 629 24.56 -13.98 12.82
CA HIS A 629 25.01 -15.01 11.88
C HIS A 629 25.98 -14.45 10.82
N SER A 630 25.70 -13.27 10.28
CA SER A 630 26.58 -12.59 9.31
C SER A 630 27.91 -12.18 9.94
N MET A 631 27.91 -11.75 11.21
CA MET A 631 29.12 -11.42 11.96
C MET A 631 29.99 -12.65 12.25
N ASP A 632 29.38 -13.80 12.55
CA ASP A 632 30.12 -15.05 12.77
C ASP A 632 30.72 -15.59 11.46
N ILE A 633 29.97 -15.55 10.35
CA ILE A 633 30.51 -15.88 9.02
C ILE A 633 31.68 -14.97 8.69
N LEU A 634 31.56 -13.66 8.91
CA LEU A 634 32.64 -12.69 8.72
C LEU A 634 33.90 -13.08 9.50
N ARG A 635 33.78 -13.30 10.81
CA ARG A 635 34.92 -13.63 11.69
C ARG A 635 35.59 -14.92 11.25
N ASN A 636 34.80 -15.95 10.94
CA ASN A 636 35.29 -17.26 10.51
C ASN A 636 35.96 -17.20 9.14
N ALA A 637 35.37 -16.49 8.18
CA ALA A 637 35.93 -16.30 6.84
C ALA A 637 37.25 -15.54 6.91
N TYR A 638 37.30 -14.42 7.63
CA TYR A 638 38.51 -13.61 7.75
C TYR A 638 39.65 -14.34 8.46
N ASN A 639 39.38 -15.02 9.58
CA ASN A 639 40.42 -15.74 10.33
C ASN A 639 40.97 -16.94 9.56
N ARG A 640 40.14 -17.62 8.75
CA ARG A 640 40.57 -18.69 7.85
C ARG A 640 41.49 -18.15 6.77
N ASP A 641 41.06 -17.09 6.09
CA ASP A 641 41.84 -16.41 5.05
C ASP A 641 43.17 -15.89 5.60
N LYS A 642 43.17 -15.37 6.85
CA LYS A 642 44.37 -14.96 7.57
C LYS A 642 45.33 -16.12 7.86
N ALA A 643 44.82 -17.29 8.24
CA ALA A 643 45.63 -18.48 8.47
C ALA A 643 46.31 -18.97 7.16
N ASP A 644 45.63 -18.78 6.03
CA ASP A 644 46.11 -19.18 4.70
C ASP A 644 46.97 -18.09 4.00
N ASN A 645 47.29 -16.99 4.70
CA ASN A 645 47.99 -15.82 4.13
C ASN A 645 47.25 -15.15 2.95
N PHE A 646 45.94 -15.03 3.06
CA PHE A 646 45.06 -14.31 2.13
C PHE A 646 45.25 -14.75 0.67
N PRO A 647 45.00 -16.03 0.34
CA PRO A 647 45.10 -16.53 -1.03
C PRO A 647 44.16 -15.77 -1.97
N GLN A 648 44.66 -15.45 -3.16
CA GLN A 648 43.82 -14.90 -4.23
C GLN A 648 42.80 -15.95 -4.66
N THR A 649 41.55 -15.53 -4.90
CA THR A 649 40.46 -16.46 -5.27
C THR A 649 40.70 -17.18 -6.59
N SER A 650 41.41 -16.56 -7.52
CA SER A 650 41.78 -17.07 -8.84
C SER A 650 42.95 -16.25 -9.41
N GLU A 651 43.55 -16.73 -10.50
CA GLU A 651 44.62 -16.00 -11.22
C GLU A 651 44.17 -14.65 -11.78
N HIS A 652 42.86 -14.45 -11.98
CA HIS A 652 42.28 -13.22 -12.55
C HIS A 652 41.73 -12.26 -11.48
N THR A 653 41.67 -12.67 -10.21
CA THR A 653 41.14 -11.85 -9.11
C THR A 653 42.27 -11.39 -8.20
N LYS A 654 42.23 -10.12 -7.80
CA LYS A 654 43.30 -9.51 -6.98
C LYS A 654 42.98 -9.43 -5.48
N PHE A 655 41.79 -9.87 -5.07
CA PHE A 655 41.31 -9.98 -3.69
C PHE A 655 41.25 -11.44 -3.24
N SER A 656 41.05 -11.68 -1.94
CA SER A 656 41.04 -13.00 -1.31
C SER A 656 39.63 -13.53 -1.01
N ASN A 657 39.55 -14.80 -0.59
CA ASN A 657 38.30 -15.56 -0.49
C ASN A 657 37.33 -15.02 0.57
N SER A 658 37.80 -14.44 1.66
CA SER A 658 36.92 -13.95 2.73
C SER A 658 35.93 -12.88 2.27
N VAL A 659 36.26 -12.10 1.23
CA VAL A 659 35.34 -11.11 0.65
C VAL A 659 34.16 -11.81 -0.04
N VAL A 660 34.42 -12.91 -0.74
CA VAL A 660 33.38 -13.68 -1.46
C VAL A 660 32.41 -14.31 -0.47
N ASP A 661 32.92 -14.92 0.60
CA ASP A 661 32.09 -15.58 1.62
C ASP A 661 31.13 -14.60 2.29
N VAL A 662 31.63 -13.43 2.69
CA VAL A 662 30.82 -12.38 3.35
C VAL A 662 29.73 -11.87 2.43
N PHE A 663 30.05 -11.57 1.17
CA PHE A 663 29.04 -11.09 0.22
C PHE A 663 28.06 -12.18 -0.23
N THR A 664 28.45 -13.45 -0.20
CA THR A 664 27.52 -14.56 -0.46
C THR A 664 26.42 -14.57 0.60
N GLN A 665 26.79 -14.54 1.89
CA GLN A 665 25.84 -14.48 2.99
C GLN A 665 24.92 -13.26 2.93
N LEU A 666 25.49 -12.06 2.69
CA LEU A 666 24.70 -10.83 2.62
C LEU A 666 23.71 -10.83 1.44
N ASN A 667 24.11 -11.39 0.29
CA ASN A 667 23.19 -11.53 -0.85
C ASN A 667 22.10 -12.57 -0.60
N GLU A 668 22.38 -13.66 0.12
CA GLU A 668 21.36 -14.64 0.52
C GLU A 668 20.32 -14.01 1.44
N ALA A 669 20.76 -13.23 2.44
CA ALA A 669 19.85 -12.49 3.32
C ALA A 669 18.98 -11.48 2.54
N LEU A 670 19.56 -10.72 1.62
CA LEU A 670 18.81 -9.79 0.76
C LEU A 670 17.80 -10.53 -0.14
N LYS A 671 18.18 -11.71 -0.65
CA LYS A 671 17.32 -12.52 -1.50
C LYS A 671 16.06 -12.94 -0.76
N VAL A 672 16.16 -13.35 0.51
CA VAL A 672 14.99 -13.68 1.35
C VAL A 672 14.07 -12.48 1.49
N LEU A 673 14.61 -11.30 1.84
CA LEU A 673 13.83 -10.06 1.98
C LEU A 673 13.12 -9.67 0.67
N LYS A 674 13.76 -9.86 -0.49
CA LYS A 674 13.14 -9.62 -1.79
C LYS A 674 12.04 -10.62 -2.12
N GLN A 675 12.24 -11.90 -1.81
CA GLN A 675 11.23 -12.95 -2.04
C GLN A 675 9.96 -12.71 -1.23
N MET A 676 10.07 -12.04 -0.08
CA MET A 676 8.90 -11.61 0.69
C MET A 676 7.96 -10.72 -0.13
N ASP A 677 8.45 -9.96 -1.12
CA ASP A 677 7.67 -9.11 -2.03
C ASP A 677 6.56 -8.37 -1.24
N CYS A 678 7.00 -7.60 -0.24
CA CYS A 678 6.11 -6.98 0.71
C CYS A 678 5.19 -5.98 -0.01
N PRO A 679 3.86 -6.20 -0.02
CA PRO A 679 2.94 -5.32 -0.73
C PRO A 679 2.71 -3.98 -0.01
N ASN A 680 3.12 -3.88 1.27
CA ASN A 680 3.08 -2.63 2.02
C ASN A 680 4.42 -1.88 1.87
N PRO A 681 4.44 -0.70 1.21
CA PRO A 681 5.68 0.02 0.94
C PRO A 681 6.37 0.54 2.21
N GLU A 682 5.61 0.91 3.25
CA GLU A 682 6.17 1.43 4.51
C GLU A 682 6.93 0.34 5.26
N VAL A 683 6.32 -0.85 5.37
CA VAL A 683 6.96 -2.02 5.97
C VAL A 683 8.21 -2.44 5.19
N CYS A 684 8.15 -2.42 3.85
CA CYS A 684 9.30 -2.71 2.99
C CYS A 684 10.46 -1.74 3.24
N VAL A 685 10.17 -0.44 3.37
CA VAL A 685 11.16 0.59 3.70
C VAL A 685 11.82 0.32 5.05
N ASP A 686 11.06 -0.03 6.08
CA ASP A 686 11.59 -0.32 7.40
C ASP A 686 12.52 -1.54 7.40
N MET A 687 12.15 -2.60 6.67
CA MET A 687 12.98 -3.79 6.49
C MET A 687 14.30 -3.45 5.79
N MET A 688 14.25 -2.65 4.72
CA MET A 688 15.45 -2.22 3.99
C MET A 688 16.34 -1.31 4.83
N ARG A 689 15.76 -0.41 5.64
CA ARG A 689 16.50 0.45 6.57
C ARG A 689 17.26 -0.38 7.62
N ARG A 690 16.59 -1.42 8.15
CA ARG A 690 17.22 -2.35 9.09
C ARG A 690 18.33 -3.17 8.45
N PHE A 691 18.15 -3.65 7.22
CA PHE A 691 19.18 -4.39 6.49
C PHE A 691 20.38 -3.52 6.08
N ALA A 692 20.16 -2.25 5.72
CA ALA A 692 21.24 -1.29 5.49
C ALA A 692 22.13 -1.11 6.73
N THR A 693 21.54 -1.20 7.92
CA THR A 693 22.27 -1.18 9.20
C THR A 693 23.12 -2.45 9.37
N THR A 694 22.62 -3.63 8.98
CA THR A 694 23.38 -4.89 8.93
C THR A 694 24.62 -4.75 8.04
N LEU A 695 24.44 -4.27 6.81
CA LEU A 695 25.54 -4.03 5.86
C LEU A 695 26.59 -3.10 6.45
N ASN A 696 26.16 -2.00 7.07
CA ASN A 696 27.07 -1.06 7.72
C ASN A 696 27.84 -1.69 8.88
N LYS A 697 27.21 -2.50 9.74
CA LYS A 697 27.90 -3.19 10.83
C LYS A 697 28.94 -4.20 10.32
N VAL A 698 28.52 -5.11 9.43
CA VAL A 698 29.36 -6.22 8.95
C VAL A 698 30.57 -5.71 8.14
N LEU A 699 30.35 -4.78 7.21
CA LEU A 699 31.44 -4.29 6.34
C LEU A 699 32.41 -3.38 7.09
N LEU A 700 31.95 -2.59 8.07
CA LEU A 700 32.86 -1.83 8.93
C LEU A 700 33.69 -2.77 9.81
N ALA A 701 33.08 -3.81 10.38
CA ALA A 701 33.81 -4.80 11.16
C ALA A 701 34.89 -5.51 10.33
N TYR A 702 34.61 -5.90 9.08
CA TYR A 702 35.63 -6.41 8.16
C TYR A 702 36.78 -5.40 8.00
N SER A 703 36.44 -4.14 7.71
CA SER A 703 37.42 -3.08 7.49
C SER A 703 38.29 -2.81 8.73
N ASP A 704 37.72 -2.89 9.93
CA ASP A 704 38.41 -2.72 11.20
C ASP A 704 39.36 -3.89 11.50
N MET A 705 38.96 -5.12 11.16
CA MET A 705 39.84 -6.29 11.26
C MET A 705 41.06 -6.15 10.35
N VAL A 706 40.85 -5.75 9.08
CA VAL A 706 41.96 -5.45 8.15
C VAL A 706 42.87 -4.38 8.73
N GLN A 707 42.29 -3.28 9.20
CA GLN A 707 43.02 -2.15 9.78
C GLN A 707 43.91 -2.53 10.96
N LYS A 708 43.38 -3.36 11.86
CA LYS A 708 44.09 -3.79 13.07
C LYS A 708 45.29 -4.69 12.75
N ASP A 709 45.17 -5.52 11.73
CA ASP A 709 46.23 -6.44 11.33
C ASP A 709 47.17 -5.87 10.26
N PHE A 710 46.80 -4.79 9.56
CA PHE A 710 47.54 -4.27 8.41
C PHE A 710 49.02 -4.00 8.70
N CYS A 711 49.34 -3.35 9.83
CA CYS A 711 50.72 -3.03 10.21
C CYS A 711 51.64 -4.26 10.28
N LYS A 712 51.10 -5.47 10.50
CA LYS A 712 51.87 -6.72 10.55
C LYS A 712 52.26 -7.22 9.16
N TYR A 713 51.55 -6.79 8.12
CA TYR A 713 51.71 -7.24 6.74
C TYR A 713 52.25 -6.14 5.82
N VAL A 714 52.43 -4.90 6.32
CA VAL A 714 52.95 -3.76 5.53
C VAL A 714 54.32 -4.03 4.91
N GLU A 715 55.18 -4.82 5.55
CA GLU A 715 56.48 -5.22 5.00
C GLU A 715 56.35 -6.25 3.85
N SER A 716 55.26 -7.00 3.81
CA SER A 716 54.94 -7.94 2.74
C SER A 716 54.10 -7.24 1.68
N GLU A 717 54.78 -6.66 0.67
CA GLU A 717 54.13 -5.88 -0.39
C GLU A 717 52.93 -6.60 -1.03
N LYS A 718 53.05 -7.91 -1.30
CA LYS A 718 51.98 -8.70 -1.91
C LYS A 718 50.74 -8.78 -1.02
N LEU A 719 50.92 -9.05 0.27
CA LEU A 719 49.79 -9.18 1.21
C LEU A 719 49.14 -7.83 1.49
N ALA A 720 49.93 -6.76 1.61
CA ALA A 720 49.41 -5.40 1.75
C ALA A 720 48.54 -5.01 0.53
N CYS A 721 48.97 -5.36 -0.69
CA CYS A 721 48.18 -5.15 -1.91
C CYS A 721 46.86 -5.93 -1.88
N ILE A 722 46.87 -7.22 -1.51
CA ILE A 722 45.67 -8.05 -1.43
C ILE A 722 44.67 -7.48 -0.41
N LEU A 723 45.13 -7.06 0.78
CA LEU A 723 44.26 -6.48 1.81
C LEU A 723 43.62 -5.15 1.36
N MET A 724 44.37 -4.29 0.65
CA MET A 724 43.82 -3.08 0.06
C MET A 724 42.82 -3.39 -1.07
N ASN A 725 43.09 -4.42 -1.89
CA ASN A 725 42.15 -4.90 -2.90
C ASN A 725 40.87 -5.46 -2.25
N ASN A 726 40.96 -6.15 -1.11
CA ASN A 726 39.79 -6.64 -0.38
C ASN A 726 38.88 -5.48 0.03
N VAL A 727 39.43 -4.43 0.64
CA VAL A 727 38.65 -3.23 1.03
C VAL A 727 38.03 -2.55 -0.19
N GLN A 728 38.76 -2.45 -1.30
CA GLN A 728 38.20 -1.93 -2.54
C GLN A 728 37.06 -2.81 -3.08
N GLN A 729 37.20 -4.14 -2.99
CA GLN A 729 36.16 -5.07 -3.41
C GLN A 729 34.92 -4.98 -2.52
N LEU A 730 35.06 -4.69 -1.20
CA LEU A 730 33.92 -4.38 -0.34
C LEU A 730 33.11 -3.21 -0.90
N ARG A 731 33.78 -2.16 -1.39
CA ARG A 731 33.12 -0.98 -1.96
C ARG A 731 32.37 -1.30 -3.25
N VAL A 732 33.02 -2.05 -4.15
CA VAL A 732 32.41 -2.44 -5.44
C VAL A 732 31.19 -3.33 -5.23
N GLN A 733 31.28 -4.31 -4.33
CA GLN A 733 30.18 -5.23 -4.05
C GLN A 733 29.06 -4.56 -3.23
N LEU A 734 29.39 -3.61 -2.35
CA LEU A 734 28.40 -2.76 -1.68
C LEU A 734 27.57 -1.94 -2.67
N GLU A 735 28.19 -1.39 -3.72
CA GLU A 735 27.48 -0.67 -4.78
C GLU A 735 26.52 -1.60 -5.54
N LYS A 736 26.92 -2.83 -5.83
CA LYS A 736 26.03 -3.83 -6.44
C LYS A 736 24.86 -4.22 -5.53
N ILE A 737 25.10 -4.42 -4.24
CA ILE A 737 24.03 -4.68 -3.26
C ILE A 737 23.09 -3.48 -3.16
N TYR A 738 23.61 -2.26 -3.17
CA TYR A 738 22.83 -1.03 -3.15
C TYR A 738 21.88 -0.92 -4.35
N GLU A 739 22.37 -1.16 -5.57
CA GLU A 739 21.52 -1.19 -6.76
C GLU A 739 20.47 -2.30 -6.66
N ASN A 740 20.85 -3.47 -6.14
CA ASN A 740 19.89 -4.54 -5.88
C ASN A 740 18.85 -4.14 -4.83
N MET A 741 19.17 -3.36 -3.80
CA MET A 741 18.19 -2.91 -2.79
C MET A 741 17.18 -1.89 -3.33
N GLY A 742 17.40 -1.32 -4.53
CA GLY A 742 16.51 -0.32 -5.14
C GLY A 742 17.24 0.93 -5.63
N GLY A 743 18.55 1.03 -5.40
CA GLY A 743 19.38 2.14 -5.87
C GLY A 743 18.78 3.49 -5.48
N ALA A 744 18.59 4.37 -6.46
CA ALA A 744 18.04 5.71 -6.24
C ALA A 744 16.61 5.75 -5.67
N GLN A 745 15.84 4.65 -5.76
CA GLN A 745 14.47 4.55 -5.22
C GLN A 745 14.42 4.15 -3.74
N LEU A 746 15.57 3.86 -3.14
CA LEU A 746 15.67 3.50 -1.74
C LEU A 746 15.34 4.70 -0.82
N ASP A 747 14.85 4.42 0.38
CA ASP A 747 14.55 5.42 1.40
C ASP A 747 15.75 6.33 1.71
N PRO A 748 15.54 7.65 1.96
CA PRO A 748 16.61 8.61 2.20
C PRO A 748 17.54 8.25 3.36
N ASP A 749 17.04 7.66 4.44
CA ASP A 749 17.87 7.31 5.60
C ASP A 749 18.74 6.09 5.30
N SER A 750 18.18 5.09 4.63
CA SER A 750 18.92 3.94 4.12
C SER A 750 20.03 4.39 3.14
N ASN A 751 19.70 5.31 2.22
CA ASN A 751 20.65 5.96 1.33
C ASN A 751 21.77 6.69 2.08
N ARG A 752 21.44 7.45 3.13
CA ARG A 752 22.43 8.15 3.96
C ARG A 752 23.38 7.16 4.63
N VAL A 753 22.88 6.05 5.18
CA VAL A 753 23.68 5.03 5.83
C VAL A 753 24.66 4.38 4.85
N LEU A 754 24.19 3.93 3.69
CA LEU A 754 25.04 3.24 2.70
C LEU A 754 26.05 4.19 2.03
N ASN A 755 25.67 5.44 1.75
CA ASN A 755 26.60 6.44 1.24
C ASN A 755 27.66 6.85 2.28
N SER A 756 27.26 6.95 3.55
CA SER A 756 28.20 7.15 4.67
C SER A 756 29.17 5.97 4.78
N LEU A 757 28.69 4.73 4.64
CA LEU A 757 29.52 3.53 4.63
C LEU A 757 30.52 3.54 3.46
N GLN A 758 30.09 3.87 2.25
CA GLN A 758 30.98 4.03 1.09
C GLN A 758 32.10 5.05 1.34
N LYS A 759 31.76 6.20 1.94
CA LYS A 759 32.75 7.23 2.32
C LYS A 759 33.72 6.70 3.37
N LYS A 760 33.24 6.02 4.41
CA LYS A 760 34.09 5.43 5.46
C LYS A 760 35.06 4.40 4.89
N LEU A 761 34.58 3.47 4.06
CA LEU A 761 35.43 2.48 3.39
C LEU A 761 36.48 3.13 2.48
N ASN A 762 36.13 4.24 1.81
CA ASN A 762 37.10 5.02 1.04
C ASN A 762 38.19 5.62 1.94
N THR A 763 37.82 6.21 3.07
CA THR A 763 38.78 6.73 4.07
C THR A 763 39.67 5.63 4.64
N VAL A 764 39.15 4.42 4.84
CA VAL A 764 39.96 3.25 5.23
C VAL A 764 41.00 2.96 4.16
N LEU A 765 40.62 2.89 2.89
CA LEU A 765 41.56 2.63 1.79
C LEU A 765 42.64 3.72 1.68
N ASP A 766 42.26 4.99 1.83
CA ASP A 766 43.20 6.12 1.92
C ASP A 766 44.23 5.89 3.02
N ARG A 767 43.78 5.57 4.24
CA ARG A 767 44.65 5.31 5.40
C ARG A 767 45.59 4.13 5.19
N LEU A 768 45.08 3.00 4.68
CA LEU A 768 45.89 1.81 4.40
C LEU A 768 46.96 2.10 3.35
N SER A 769 46.60 2.82 2.27
CA SER A 769 47.56 3.21 1.23
C SER A 769 48.66 4.14 1.78
N GLY A 770 48.31 5.10 2.64
CA GLY A 770 49.29 5.97 3.30
C GLY A 770 50.24 5.21 4.22
N GLN A 771 49.72 4.25 5.00
CA GLN A 771 50.56 3.38 5.85
C GLN A 771 51.50 2.49 5.03
N PHE A 772 51.03 1.95 3.89
CA PHE A 772 51.85 1.16 2.99
C PHE A 772 52.96 2.01 2.35
N VAL A 773 52.64 3.20 1.84
CA VAL A 773 53.68 4.03 1.20
C VAL A 773 54.68 4.58 2.22
N ALA A 774 54.28 4.85 3.46
CA ALA A 774 55.19 5.26 4.51
C ALA A 774 56.30 4.21 4.80
N SER A 775 56.05 2.92 4.58
CA SER A 775 57.10 1.90 4.71
C SER A 775 58.14 1.95 3.60
N LEU A 776 57.80 2.56 2.45
CA LEU A 776 58.69 2.73 1.30
C LEU A 776 59.49 4.04 1.35
N GLU A 777 59.16 4.95 2.28
CA GLU A 777 59.76 6.29 2.37
C GLU A 777 61.29 6.23 2.57
N SER A 778 61.79 5.34 3.43
CA SER A 778 63.24 5.19 3.69
C SER A 778 64.02 4.83 2.43
N GLY A 779 63.48 3.92 1.60
CA GLY A 779 64.08 3.54 0.32
C GLY A 779 64.10 4.69 -0.69
N ILE A 780 63.02 5.48 -0.76
CA ILE A 780 62.95 6.66 -1.64
C ILE A 780 63.97 7.72 -1.20
N GLN A 781 64.07 7.99 0.10
CA GLN A 781 65.03 8.95 0.65
C GLN A 781 66.49 8.55 0.39
N GLU A 782 66.81 7.25 0.45
CA GLU A 782 68.14 6.76 0.10
C GLU A 782 68.49 7.03 -1.37
N GLN A 783 67.56 6.76 -2.31
CA GLN A 783 67.80 7.03 -3.73
C GLN A 783 67.84 8.54 -4.03
N MET A 784 67.04 9.35 -3.34
CA MET A 784 67.07 10.81 -3.46
C MET A 784 68.42 11.40 -3.01
N SER A 785 69.03 10.84 -1.97
CA SER A 785 70.36 11.25 -1.52
C SER A 785 71.43 10.93 -2.59
N ARG A 786 71.32 9.77 -3.26
CA ARG A 786 72.22 9.39 -4.37
C ARG A 786 72.04 10.31 -5.59
N LEU A 787 70.79 10.64 -5.92
CA LEU A 787 70.46 11.62 -6.97
C LEU A 787 71.12 12.97 -6.69
N GLY A 788 71.03 13.47 -5.45
CA GLY A 788 71.67 14.73 -5.04
C GLY A 788 73.20 14.72 -5.22
N VAL A 789 73.87 13.60 -4.95
CA VAL A 789 75.32 13.43 -5.16
C VAL A 789 75.68 13.47 -6.65
N LEU A 790 74.86 12.87 -7.52
CA LEU A 790 75.08 12.91 -8.97
C LEU A 790 74.84 14.30 -9.55
N LEU A 791 73.82 15.00 -9.08
CA LEU A 791 73.52 16.38 -9.46
C LEU A 791 74.68 17.33 -9.14
N ALA A 792 75.34 17.16 -7.99
CA ALA A 792 76.48 17.98 -7.57
C ALA A 792 77.71 17.87 -8.51
N LYS A 793 77.81 16.80 -9.32
CA LYS A 793 78.91 16.60 -10.27
C LYS A 793 78.74 17.41 -11.57
N ILE A 794 77.56 17.96 -11.84
CA ILE A 794 77.26 18.74 -13.04
C ILE A 794 77.84 20.16 -12.91
N LYS A 795 78.73 20.55 -13.83
CA LYS A 795 79.38 21.88 -13.88
C LYS A 795 79.37 22.46 -15.30
N GLY A 796 79.25 23.78 -15.45
CA GLY A 796 79.39 24.51 -16.72
C GLY A 796 78.23 25.48 -17.03
N PRO A 797 78.28 26.22 -18.15
CA PRO A 797 77.27 27.21 -18.53
C PRO A 797 75.92 26.58 -18.89
N GLN A 798 74.84 27.36 -18.82
CA GLN A 798 73.47 26.93 -19.10
C GLN A 798 73.31 26.44 -20.55
N GLN A 799 72.71 25.27 -20.73
CA GLN A 799 72.45 24.65 -22.04
C GLN A 799 70.95 24.65 -22.40
N GLN A 800 70.63 24.51 -23.69
CA GLN A 800 69.25 24.40 -24.17
C GLN A 800 68.62 23.05 -23.79
N ARG A 801 67.28 23.06 -23.59
CA ARG A 801 66.48 21.93 -23.11
C ARG A 801 66.68 20.62 -23.90
N SER A 802 66.95 20.71 -25.20
CA SER A 802 67.15 19.57 -26.11
C SER A 802 68.49 18.84 -25.95
N GLN A 803 69.50 19.47 -25.32
CA GLN A 803 70.86 18.92 -25.21
C GLN A 803 71.13 18.25 -23.84
N MET A 804 70.18 18.31 -22.91
CA MET A 804 70.35 17.86 -21.52
C MET A 804 69.88 16.42 -21.26
N GLY A 805 69.33 15.71 -22.25
CA GLY A 805 68.69 14.39 -22.07
C GLY A 805 69.57 13.33 -21.39
N GLY A 806 70.80 13.12 -21.87
CA GLY A 806 71.69 12.12 -21.27
C GLY A 806 72.16 12.45 -19.85
N GLU A 807 72.25 13.74 -19.49
CA GLU A 807 72.57 14.18 -18.12
C GLU A 807 71.39 13.98 -17.18
N VAL A 808 70.15 14.15 -17.67
CA VAL A 808 68.91 13.89 -16.91
C VAL A 808 68.79 12.40 -16.58
N ASP A 809 69.03 11.53 -17.56
CA ASP A 809 68.95 10.08 -17.38
C ASP A 809 69.97 9.60 -16.33
N MET A 810 71.21 10.09 -16.40
CA MET A 810 72.26 9.77 -15.41
C MET A 810 71.87 10.19 -13.98
N VAL A 811 71.30 11.38 -13.80
CA VAL A 811 70.93 11.88 -12.47
C VAL A 811 69.70 11.14 -11.93
N LEU A 812 68.74 10.80 -12.77
CA LEU A 812 67.50 10.13 -12.38
C LEU A 812 67.63 8.61 -12.20
N GLU A 813 68.65 7.97 -12.77
CA GLU A 813 68.83 6.52 -12.79
C GLU A 813 68.59 5.81 -11.43
N PRO A 814 69.13 6.30 -10.28
CA PRO A 814 68.91 5.63 -8.98
C PRO A 814 67.44 5.61 -8.54
N LEU A 815 66.71 6.70 -8.81
CA LEU A 815 65.30 6.84 -8.45
C LEU A 815 64.39 6.10 -9.42
N MET A 816 64.65 6.22 -10.73
CA MET A 816 63.84 5.60 -11.78
C MET A 816 63.89 4.08 -11.71
N ASN A 817 65.05 3.49 -11.43
CA ASN A 817 65.18 2.04 -11.24
C ASN A 817 64.32 1.51 -10.08
N LEU A 818 64.21 2.26 -8.98
CA LEU A 818 63.37 1.89 -7.85
C LEU A 818 61.88 2.04 -8.22
N LEU A 819 61.52 3.20 -8.77
CA LEU A 819 60.14 3.51 -9.14
C LEU A 819 59.61 2.55 -10.19
N GLU A 820 60.31 2.31 -11.30
CA GLU A 820 59.83 1.42 -12.36
C GLU A 820 59.57 0.00 -11.85
N ARG A 821 60.48 -0.56 -11.04
CA ARG A 821 60.32 -1.91 -10.46
C ARG A 821 59.12 -1.99 -9.50
N SER A 822 58.97 -1.00 -8.62
CA SER A 822 57.85 -0.95 -7.67
C SER A 822 56.52 -0.71 -8.38
N LEU A 823 56.47 0.24 -9.31
CA LEU A 823 55.26 0.60 -10.06
C LEU A 823 54.78 -0.54 -10.96
N GLN A 824 55.68 -1.24 -11.65
CA GLN A 824 55.33 -2.40 -12.46
C GLN A 824 54.73 -3.52 -11.60
N ARG A 825 55.31 -3.77 -10.42
CA ARG A 825 54.80 -4.77 -9.47
C ARG A 825 53.42 -4.40 -8.95
N TYR A 826 53.21 -3.16 -8.53
CA TYR A 826 51.91 -2.71 -8.02
C TYR A 826 50.85 -2.66 -9.13
N ALA A 827 51.22 -2.35 -10.37
CA ALA A 827 50.29 -2.41 -11.50
C ALA A 827 49.77 -3.83 -11.75
N GLN A 828 50.62 -4.85 -11.55
CA GLN A 828 50.22 -6.25 -11.65
C GLN A 828 49.35 -6.67 -10.46
N GLN A 829 49.73 -6.31 -9.23
CA GLN A 829 49.12 -6.84 -8.01
C GLN A 829 47.90 -6.05 -7.48
N CYS A 830 47.76 -4.77 -7.82
CA CYS A 830 46.67 -3.92 -7.32
C CYS A 830 45.53 -3.76 -8.32
N GLU A 831 44.31 -3.58 -7.81
CA GLU A 831 43.23 -3.04 -8.62
C GLU A 831 43.51 -1.60 -9.05
N LYS A 832 42.91 -1.16 -10.17
CA LYS A 832 43.18 0.18 -10.75
C LYS A 832 42.93 1.33 -9.75
N THR A 833 41.92 1.20 -8.90
CA THR A 833 41.60 2.20 -7.86
C THR A 833 42.65 2.20 -6.76
N VAL A 834 43.03 1.02 -6.26
CA VAL A 834 44.06 0.84 -5.24
C VAL A 834 45.41 1.36 -5.74
N LEU A 835 45.78 1.02 -6.97
CA LEU A 835 46.99 1.52 -7.63
C LEU A 835 47.02 3.05 -7.64
N LYS A 836 45.92 3.72 -7.98
CA LYS A 836 45.85 5.17 -7.98
C LYS A 836 46.06 5.79 -6.59
N TYR A 837 45.56 5.15 -5.52
CA TYR A 837 45.80 5.62 -4.16
C TYR A 837 47.28 5.52 -3.78
N ILE A 838 47.88 4.36 -4.06
CA ILE A 838 49.32 4.12 -3.84
C ILE A 838 50.15 5.12 -4.66
N LEU A 839 49.82 5.34 -5.94
CA LEU A 839 50.52 6.27 -6.81
C LEU A 839 50.46 7.72 -6.32
N LYS A 840 49.32 8.17 -5.79
CA LYS A 840 49.16 9.54 -5.26
C LYS A 840 50.05 9.77 -4.05
N GLU A 841 50.06 8.84 -3.09
CA GLU A 841 50.91 8.97 -1.91
C GLU A 841 52.39 8.75 -2.24
N LEU A 842 52.73 7.84 -3.16
CA LEU A 842 54.11 7.68 -3.66
C LEU A 842 54.61 8.94 -4.35
N TRP A 843 53.80 9.55 -5.22
CA TRP A 843 54.12 10.82 -5.88
C TRP A 843 54.43 11.90 -4.85
N LYS A 844 53.54 12.08 -3.87
CA LYS A 844 53.69 13.06 -2.80
C LYS A 844 54.98 12.87 -2.02
N ILE A 845 55.29 11.66 -1.56
CA ILE A 845 56.52 11.37 -0.82
C ILE A 845 57.77 11.56 -1.70
N THR A 846 57.70 11.19 -2.98
CA THR A 846 58.80 11.40 -3.95
C THR A 846 59.12 12.89 -4.12
N ILE A 847 58.09 13.71 -4.38
CA ILE A 847 58.28 15.16 -4.59
C ILE A 847 58.73 15.88 -3.32
N ILE A 848 58.13 15.55 -2.17
CA ILE A 848 58.55 16.13 -0.88
C ILE A 848 60.00 15.74 -0.54
N SER A 849 60.41 14.51 -0.85
CA SER A 849 61.78 14.05 -0.60
C SER A 849 62.77 14.79 -1.50
N MET A 850 62.43 15.01 -2.77
CA MET A 850 63.25 15.80 -3.70
C MET A 850 63.38 17.26 -3.23
N GLU A 851 62.29 17.88 -2.79
CA GLU A 851 62.30 19.24 -2.24
C GLU A 851 63.23 19.35 -1.03
N LYS A 852 63.10 18.45 -0.05
CA LYS A 852 63.83 18.53 1.21
C LYS A 852 65.29 18.13 1.13
N GLN A 853 65.64 17.14 0.30
CA GLN A 853 66.97 16.54 0.31
C GLN A 853 67.86 17.01 -0.84
N VAL A 854 67.27 17.46 -1.96
CA VAL A 854 68.01 17.84 -3.17
C VAL A 854 67.96 19.34 -3.41
N VAL A 855 66.78 19.96 -3.23
CA VAL A 855 66.58 21.38 -3.58
C VAL A 855 66.87 22.33 -2.43
N LEU A 856 66.38 22.06 -1.23
CA LEU A 856 66.64 22.92 -0.07
C LEU A 856 68.07 22.73 0.46
N PRO A 857 68.76 23.80 0.91
CA PRO A 857 70.16 23.68 1.33
C PRO A 857 70.30 22.82 2.59
N PRO A 858 71.31 21.92 2.65
CA PRO A 858 71.50 21.01 3.77
C PRO A 858 71.90 21.76 5.04
N LEU A 859 71.28 21.38 6.16
CA LEU A 859 71.78 21.70 7.50
C LEU A 859 73.00 20.80 7.74
N GLY A 860 74.18 21.36 8.00
CA GLY A 860 75.43 20.61 8.12
C GLY A 860 75.33 19.40 9.07
N GLY A 861 75.90 18.27 8.66
CA GLY A 861 75.83 16.98 9.36
C GLY A 861 76.78 16.79 10.54
N SER A 862 77.19 17.85 11.25
CA SER A 862 78.14 17.77 12.37
C SER A 862 77.63 18.47 13.64
N LEU A 863 76.38 18.21 14.02
CA LEU A 863 75.90 18.47 15.39
C LEU A 863 75.77 17.13 16.13
N SER A 864 76.36 17.07 17.33
CA SER A 864 76.42 15.88 18.18
C SER A 864 75.03 15.29 18.47
N SER A 865 74.97 13.96 18.64
CA SER A 865 73.72 13.15 18.60
C SER A 865 72.69 13.42 19.71
N SER A 866 72.94 14.33 20.64
CA SER A 866 72.00 14.67 21.73
C SER A 866 70.96 15.74 21.38
N THR A 867 71.04 16.40 20.21
CA THR A 867 70.10 17.49 19.81
C THR A 867 69.18 17.13 18.62
N ALA A 868 69.35 15.96 18.01
CA ALA A 868 68.63 15.54 16.81
C ALA A 868 67.08 15.43 16.93
N PRO A 869 66.47 15.03 18.07
CA PRO A 869 65.01 14.95 18.18
C PRO A 869 64.32 16.33 18.24
N LEU A 870 65.00 17.35 18.78
CA LEU A 870 64.45 18.70 18.97
C LEU A 870 64.42 19.50 17.66
N LEU A 871 65.31 19.20 16.70
CA LEU A 871 65.34 19.83 15.37
C LEU A 871 64.42 19.14 14.35
N LYS A 872 63.95 17.91 14.58
CA LYS A 872 62.98 17.23 13.69
C LYS A 872 61.64 17.98 13.58
N HIS A 873 61.25 18.71 14.63
CA HIS A 873 60.07 19.58 14.64
C HIS A 873 60.33 21.00 14.11
N ALA A 874 61.57 21.34 13.77
CA ALA A 874 61.99 22.66 13.27
C ALA A 874 62.44 22.63 11.78
N LEU A 875 62.20 21.52 11.07
CA LEU A 875 62.37 21.46 9.61
C LEU A 875 61.30 22.34 8.95
N PRO A 876 61.67 23.31 8.08
CA PRO A 876 60.71 24.00 7.25
C PRO A 876 59.90 22.96 6.47
N SER A 877 58.59 22.98 6.63
CA SER A 877 57.71 22.10 5.89
C SER A 877 57.55 22.63 4.47
N ALA A 878 57.14 21.78 3.51
CA ALA A 878 56.61 22.23 2.22
C ALA A 878 55.54 23.34 2.40
N LYS A 879 54.87 23.37 3.56
CA LYS A 879 53.96 24.46 3.98
C LYS A 879 54.61 25.86 3.99
N GLY A 880 55.87 26.00 4.39
CA GLY A 880 56.58 27.29 4.41
C GLY A 880 56.89 27.83 3.01
N VAL A 881 57.23 26.94 2.07
CA VAL A 881 57.42 27.24 0.65
C VAL A 881 56.07 27.53 -0.04
N THR A 882 55.03 26.77 0.31
CA THR A 882 53.67 26.97 -0.20
C THR A 882 53.09 28.32 0.28
N LYS A 883 53.35 28.73 1.53
CA LYS A 883 52.97 30.05 2.08
C LYS A 883 53.63 31.19 1.30
N LEU A 884 54.94 31.06 1.02
CA LEU A 884 55.71 31.95 0.15
C LEU A 884 55.07 32.09 -1.24
N MET A 885 54.72 30.96 -1.87
CA MET A 885 54.10 30.92 -3.19
C MET A 885 52.72 31.61 -3.22
N LEU A 886 51.87 31.38 -2.21
CA LEU A 886 50.54 32.00 -2.10
C LEU A 886 50.64 33.52 -1.92
N GLN A 887 51.56 34.00 -1.09
CA GLN A 887 51.74 35.44 -0.85
C GLN A 887 52.34 36.18 -2.06
N HIS A 888 53.19 35.50 -2.85
CA HIS A 888 53.71 36.06 -4.10
C HIS A 888 52.67 36.09 -5.23
N THR A 889 51.75 35.11 -5.27
CA THR A 889 50.67 35.08 -6.29
C THR A 889 49.53 36.06 -6.01
N THR A 890 49.31 36.45 -4.75
CA THR A 890 48.33 37.51 -4.41
C THR A 890 48.79 38.91 -4.85
N HIS A 891 50.09 39.23 -4.71
CA HIS A 891 50.63 40.53 -5.16
C HIS A 891 50.69 40.71 -6.68
N LEU A 892 50.90 39.62 -7.45
CA LEU A 892 50.88 39.68 -8.92
C LEU A 892 49.47 39.89 -9.51
N LYS A 893 48.40 39.72 -8.72
CA LYS A 893 47.01 39.89 -9.19
C LYS A 893 46.41 41.26 -8.91
N GLU A 894 47.04 42.12 -8.09
CA GLU A 894 46.52 43.45 -7.78
C GLU A 894 46.93 44.54 -8.80
N GLY A 895 47.68 44.18 -9.84
CA GLY A 895 48.01 45.03 -10.99
C GLY A 895 47.11 44.83 -12.21
N SER A 896 45.79 44.71 -12.05
CA SER A 896 44.81 44.89 -13.14
C SER A 896 43.43 45.13 -12.54
N GLY A 897 42.90 46.34 -12.72
CA GLY A 897 41.58 46.73 -12.22
C GLY A 897 40.43 45.85 -12.72
N GLY A 898 39.40 45.74 -11.88
CA GLY A 898 38.11 45.15 -12.23
C GLY A 898 37.41 44.56 -11.01
N GLY A 899 36.51 45.33 -10.40
CA GLY A 899 35.71 44.90 -9.26
C GLY A 899 34.90 43.62 -9.53
N GLY A 900 34.84 42.76 -8.52
CA GLY A 900 34.07 41.52 -8.54
C GLY A 900 33.81 41.05 -7.12
N ASN A 901 32.68 41.50 -6.58
CA ASN A 901 32.12 41.10 -5.29
C ASN A 901 31.79 39.59 -5.31
N ILE A 902 32.40 38.79 -4.43
CA ILE A 902 31.93 37.42 -4.12
C ILE A 902 31.90 37.27 -2.60
N GLY A 903 30.69 37.24 -2.07
CA GLY A 903 30.39 37.10 -0.65
C GLY A 903 30.83 35.75 -0.10
N GLY A 904 31.56 35.80 1.03
CA GLY A 904 31.80 34.67 1.91
C GLY A 904 31.02 34.86 3.20
N GLY A 905 29.85 34.24 3.30
CA GLY A 905 29.18 34.03 4.57
C GLY A 905 29.93 32.99 5.38
N LEU A 906 30.43 33.39 6.55
CA LEU A 906 30.79 32.47 7.63
C LEU A 906 30.09 32.97 8.89
N SER A 907 28.95 32.33 9.14
CA SER A 907 28.15 32.41 10.36
C SER A 907 28.95 31.89 11.56
N GLY A 908 28.78 32.58 12.68
CA GLY A 908 29.28 32.18 13.98
C GLY A 908 28.75 30.82 14.44
N GLY A 909 29.54 30.20 15.30
CA GLY A 909 29.22 28.99 16.03
C GLY A 909 30.21 28.83 17.16
N GLY A 910 29.97 29.52 18.27
CA GLY A 910 30.64 29.27 19.54
C GLY A 910 30.29 27.87 20.02
N GLY A 911 31.31 27.05 20.21
CA GLY A 911 31.19 25.69 20.72
C GLY A 911 32.31 25.43 21.72
N ASN A 912 31.98 25.65 22.98
CA ASN A 912 32.78 25.29 24.14
C ASN A 912 32.91 23.77 24.21
N VAL A 913 34.12 23.22 24.10
CA VAL A 913 34.41 21.82 24.45
C VAL A 913 35.68 21.81 25.31
N GLY A 914 35.48 21.55 26.59
CA GLY A 914 36.54 21.17 27.51
C GLY A 914 37.09 19.80 27.14
N GLY A 915 38.41 19.67 27.23
CA GLY A 915 39.13 18.41 27.08
C GLY A 915 40.54 18.59 27.62
N GLY A 916 40.73 18.21 28.89
CA GLY A 916 42.04 18.13 29.50
C GLY A 916 42.93 17.10 28.80
N GLY A 917 44.20 17.45 28.66
CA GLY A 917 45.25 16.59 28.16
C GLY A 917 46.57 17.35 28.21
N GLY A 918 47.37 17.07 29.24
CA GLY A 918 48.61 17.78 29.54
C GLY A 918 49.58 17.80 28.35
N GLY A 919 49.84 19.00 27.84
CA GLY A 919 51.01 19.30 27.02
C GLY A 919 52.05 19.98 27.90
N SER A 920 52.96 19.19 28.46
CA SER A 920 54.21 19.70 29.02
C SER A 920 54.92 20.51 27.94
N GLY A 921 54.91 21.83 28.10
CA GLY A 921 55.62 22.76 27.23
C GLY A 921 57.11 22.47 27.24
N LEU A 922 57.57 21.75 26.21
CA LEU A 922 58.99 21.69 25.84
C LEU A 922 59.40 23.08 25.34
N ARG A 923 59.77 23.96 26.28
CA ARG A 923 60.59 25.14 26.03
C ARG A 923 61.98 24.68 25.55
N GLY A 924 62.09 24.31 24.27
CA GLY A 924 63.36 24.11 23.58
C GLY A 924 63.80 25.41 22.92
N GLY A 925 64.74 26.13 23.54
CA GLY A 925 65.29 27.37 22.97
C GLY A 925 66.07 27.10 21.68
N MET A 926 65.74 27.79 20.59
CA MET A 926 66.57 27.89 19.37
C MET A 926 67.95 28.44 19.76
N HIS A 927 68.94 27.61 20.06
CA HIS A 927 70.31 28.09 20.16
C HIS A 927 70.82 28.33 18.73
N SER A 928 70.97 29.62 18.42
CA SER A 928 71.72 30.23 17.31
C SER A 928 71.23 29.99 15.86
N VAL A 929 70.28 30.82 15.40
CA VAL A 929 70.01 31.04 13.95
C VAL A 929 71.30 31.39 13.21
N LYS A 930 72.26 32.04 13.89
CA LYS A 930 73.59 32.34 13.37
C LYS A 930 74.39 31.08 13.02
N GLU A 931 74.43 30.06 13.89
CA GLU A 931 75.11 28.78 13.60
C GLU A 931 74.49 28.08 12.38
N MET A 932 73.17 28.16 12.21
CA MET A 932 72.50 27.63 11.03
C MET A 932 72.89 28.38 9.74
N MET A 933 73.05 29.71 9.80
CA MET A 933 73.50 30.50 8.65
C MET A 933 74.99 30.31 8.36
N ASP A 934 75.82 30.14 9.39
CA ASP A 934 77.24 29.82 9.26
C ASP A 934 77.44 28.44 8.62
N ALA A 935 76.69 27.42 9.06
CA ALA A 935 76.71 26.09 8.44
C ALA A 935 76.21 26.10 6.99
N ALA A 936 75.21 26.93 6.67
CA ALA A 936 74.74 27.11 5.30
C ALA A 936 75.77 27.86 4.43
N ARG A 937 76.53 28.77 5.03
CA ARG A 937 77.61 29.53 4.38
C ARG A 937 78.82 28.64 4.07
N ASP A 938 79.20 27.77 5.00
CA ASP A 938 80.31 26.82 4.84
C ASP A 938 79.97 25.75 3.77
N ASN A 939 78.69 25.45 3.56
CA ASN A 939 78.19 24.58 2.50
C ASN A 939 77.95 25.29 1.14
N SER A 940 78.48 26.50 0.94
CA SER A 940 78.29 27.29 -0.30
C SER A 940 78.73 26.57 -1.59
N GLU A 941 79.68 25.62 -1.51
CA GLU A 941 80.07 24.75 -2.64
C GLU A 941 78.95 23.83 -3.16
N ARG A 942 77.85 23.69 -2.39
CA ARG A 942 76.66 22.89 -2.74
C ARG A 942 75.43 23.72 -3.13
N SER A 943 75.55 25.04 -3.31
CA SER A 943 74.45 25.84 -3.83
C SER A 943 74.09 25.38 -5.25
N LEU A 944 72.79 25.25 -5.55
CA LEU A 944 72.35 24.90 -6.90
C LEU A 944 72.73 26.00 -7.89
N THR A 945 73.40 25.60 -8.98
CA THR A 945 73.68 26.47 -10.11
C THR A 945 72.43 26.62 -11.00
N PRO A 946 72.28 27.71 -11.76
CA PRO A 946 71.18 27.85 -12.73
C PRO A 946 71.08 26.67 -13.72
N ARG A 947 72.21 26.03 -14.06
CA ARG A 947 72.26 24.81 -14.88
C ARG A 947 71.65 23.60 -14.17
N GLN A 948 71.98 23.38 -12.88
CA GLN A 948 71.41 22.30 -12.08
C GLN A 948 69.90 22.51 -11.84
N CYS A 949 69.44 23.75 -11.64
CA CYS A 949 68.02 24.07 -11.58
C CYS A 949 67.29 23.75 -12.90
N GLY A 950 67.89 24.10 -14.04
CA GLY A 950 67.35 23.76 -15.36
C GLY A 950 67.32 22.24 -15.63
N LEU A 951 68.33 21.50 -15.18
CA LEU A 951 68.38 20.04 -15.29
C LEU A 951 67.27 19.38 -14.43
N LEU A 952 67.07 19.86 -13.21
CA LEU A 952 66.02 19.35 -12.31
C LEU A 952 64.60 19.62 -12.84
N ASP A 953 64.36 20.76 -13.50
CA ASP A 953 63.07 21.05 -14.13
C ASP A 953 62.74 20.08 -15.28
N VAL A 954 63.74 19.68 -16.07
CA VAL A 954 63.58 18.63 -17.11
C VAL A 954 63.43 17.24 -16.46
N ALA A 955 64.16 16.96 -15.39
CA ALA A 955 64.05 15.70 -14.66
C ALA A 955 62.66 15.49 -14.05
N LEU A 956 62.00 16.56 -13.60
CA LEU A 956 60.61 16.51 -13.11
C LEU A 956 59.62 16.10 -14.20
N ASP A 957 59.86 16.44 -15.47
CA ASP A 957 59.03 16.00 -16.58
C ASP A 957 59.14 14.48 -16.79
N ALA A 958 60.34 13.90 -16.67
CA ALA A 958 60.55 12.45 -16.76
C ALA A 958 59.88 11.68 -15.60
N ILE A 959 59.98 12.19 -14.36
CA ILE A 959 59.29 11.60 -13.20
C ILE A 959 57.77 11.66 -13.40
N LYS A 960 57.23 12.77 -13.92
CA LYS A 960 55.79 12.87 -14.26
C LYS A 960 55.37 11.82 -15.28
N GLU A 961 56.13 11.61 -16.34
CA GLU A 961 55.80 10.60 -17.35
C GLU A 961 55.87 9.18 -16.78
N CYS A 962 56.80 8.89 -15.86
CA CYS A 962 56.86 7.61 -15.13
C CYS A 962 55.58 7.33 -14.34
N PHE A 963 55.12 8.30 -13.53
CA PHE A 963 53.87 8.16 -12.76
C PHE A 963 52.61 8.26 -13.63
N HIS A 964 52.71 8.84 -14.82
CA HIS A 964 51.62 8.85 -15.81
C HIS A 964 51.46 7.49 -16.49
N ALA A 965 52.58 6.80 -16.75
CA ALA A 965 52.64 5.46 -17.34
C ALA A 965 51.75 5.30 -18.58
N GLY A 966 51.83 6.24 -19.54
CA GLY A 966 51.04 6.20 -20.78
C GLY A 966 49.52 6.19 -20.58
N GLY A 967 49.02 6.74 -19.47
CA GLY A 967 47.60 6.77 -19.11
C GLY A 967 47.12 5.63 -18.21
N GLN A 968 48.00 4.69 -17.85
CA GLN A 968 47.69 3.63 -16.89
C GLN A 968 47.86 4.07 -15.42
N GLY A 969 48.63 5.13 -15.17
CA GLY A 969 48.87 5.69 -13.84
C GLY A 969 47.99 6.91 -13.51
N LEU A 970 48.62 7.99 -13.03
CA LEU A 970 47.95 9.24 -12.67
C LEU A 970 47.69 10.11 -13.92
N LYS A 971 46.60 10.89 -13.91
CA LYS A 971 46.26 11.78 -15.04
C LYS A 971 47.21 12.97 -15.09
N LYS A 972 47.57 13.48 -16.27
CA LYS A 972 48.41 14.68 -16.42
C LYS A 972 47.87 15.90 -15.67
N SER A 973 46.54 16.08 -15.66
CA SER A 973 45.85 17.15 -14.93
C SER A 973 46.02 17.08 -13.40
N PHE A 974 46.36 15.92 -12.84
CA PHE A 974 46.63 15.76 -11.41
C PHE A 974 47.96 16.43 -11.03
N PHE A 975 49.01 16.22 -11.84
CA PHE A 975 50.33 16.77 -11.56
C PHE A 975 50.35 18.30 -11.60
N GLU A 976 49.69 18.91 -12.59
CA GLU A 976 49.63 20.39 -12.70
C GLU A 976 48.94 21.06 -11.49
N LYS A 977 48.06 20.31 -10.81
CA LYS A 977 47.35 20.74 -9.60
C LYS A 977 48.00 20.24 -8.31
N SER A 978 49.09 19.49 -8.37
CA SER A 978 49.75 18.94 -7.17
C SER A 978 50.40 20.07 -6.39
N PRO A 979 49.99 20.30 -5.12
CA PRO A 979 50.59 21.33 -4.29
C PRO A 979 52.06 21.05 -4.01
N GLU A 980 52.46 19.78 -3.92
CA GLU A 980 53.85 19.38 -3.71
C GLU A 980 54.72 19.78 -4.91
N LEU A 981 54.25 19.57 -6.14
CA LEU A 981 54.99 19.95 -7.34
C LEU A 981 55.10 21.47 -7.48
N GLN A 982 54.04 22.20 -7.14
CA GLN A 982 54.02 23.65 -7.15
C GLN A 982 55.00 24.23 -6.11
N SER A 983 55.03 23.66 -4.91
CA SER A 983 55.99 23.99 -3.86
C SER A 983 57.43 23.79 -4.35
N LEU A 984 57.73 22.61 -4.89
CA LEU A 984 59.06 22.29 -5.41
C LEU A 984 59.52 23.23 -6.54
N LYS A 985 58.64 23.52 -7.51
CA LYS A 985 58.94 24.47 -8.59
C LYS A 985 59.18 25.89 -8.07
N TYR A 986 58.42 26.31 -7.07
CA TYR A 986 58.62 27.59 -6.43
C TYR A 986 59.97 27.64 -5.68
N ALA A 987 60.33 26.60 -4.93
CA ALA A 987 61.64 26.49 -4.27
C ALA A 987 62.81 26.59 -5.27
N LEU A 988 62.71 25.94 -6.43
CA LEU A 988 63.70 26.05 -7.51
C LEU A 988 63.82 27.48 -8.05
N SER A 989 62.71 28.22 -8.15
CA SER A 989 62.72 29.61 -8.65
C SER A 989 63.47 30.57 -7.73
N LEU A 990 63.49 30.33 -6.41
CA LEU A 990 64.16 31.21 -5.44
C LEU A 990 65.67 31.33 -5.68
N TYR A 991 66.30 30.26 -6.21
CA TYR A 991 67.73 30.27 -6.58
C TYR A 991 68.05 31.18 -7.77
N THR A 992 67.04 31.54 -8.57
CA THR A 992 67.21 32.39 -9.76
C THR A 992 66.87 33.86 -9.53
N GLN A 993 66.33 34.22 -8.34
CA GLN A 993 65.94 35.61 -8.03
C GLN A 993 67.14 36.50 -7.67
N THR A 994 67.00 37.82 -7.82
CA THR A 994 68.03 38.78 -7.39
C THR A 994 68.04 38.98 -5.86
N THR A 995 69.13 39.49 -5.29
CA THR A 995 69.25 39.68 -3.84
C THR A 995 68.19 40.66 -3.34
N GLU A 996 67.93 41.70 -4.12
CA GLU A 996 66.91 42.71 -3.87
C GLU A 996 65.50 42.11 -3.81
N GLN A 997 65.16 41.19 -4.74
CA GLN A 997 63.87 40.50 -4.74
C GLN A 997 63.70 39.59 -3.51
N LEU A 998 64.76 38.89 -3.09
CA LEU A 998 64.72 38.04 -1.91
C LEU A 998 64.58 38.86 -0.60
N ILE A 999 65.26 40.00 -0.49
CA ILE A 999 65.13 40.93 0.65
C ILE A 999 63.72 41.53 0.69
N ARG A 1000 63.20 41.98 -0.47
CA ARG A 1000 61.83 42.48 -0.62
C ARG A 1000 60.80 41.46 -0.13
N THR A 1001 60.97 40.20 -0.56
CA THR A 1001 60.10 39.08 -0.15
C THR A 1001 60.26 38.75 1.33
N PHE A 1002 61.46 38.85 1.90
CA PHE A 1002 61.65 38.64 3.33
C PHE A 1002 60.85 39.65 4.16
N ILE A 1003 61.00 40.94 3.87
CA ILE A 1003 60.35 42.01 4.66
C ILE A 1003 58.81 41.95 4.52
N SER A 1004 58.30 41.67 3.32
CA SER A 1004 56.85 41.57 3.09
C SER A 1004 56.23 40.38 3.82
N THR A 1005 56.95 39.27 3.94
CA THR A 1005 56.44 38.03 4.57
C THR A 1005 56.64 37.99 6.08
N GLN A 1006 57.67 38.66 6.62
CA GLN A 1006 58.00 38.67 8.05
C GLN A 1006 57.23 39.75 8.84
N LYS A 1007 55.94 39.52 9.15
CA LYS A 1007 55.09 40.49 9.88
C LYS A 1007 55.16 40.44 11.41
N GLN A 1008 55.75 39.41 12.01
CA GLN A 1008 55.75 39.19 13.47
C GLN A 1008 57.17 39.06 14.05
N GLN A 1009 58.10 39.92 13.62
CA GLN A 1009 59.51 39.82 14.04
C GLN A 1009 59.73 40.15 15.53
N ASP A 1010 58.80 40.84 16.18
CA ASP A 1010 58.91 41.29 17.57
C ASP A 1010 58.42 40.27 18.62
N LEU A 1011 57.91 39.11 18.19
CA LEU A 1011 57.36 38.07 19.08
C LEU A 1011 58.29 37.68 20.26
N PRO A 1012 59.62 37.48 20.09
CA PRO A 1012 60.52 37.12 21.18
C PRO A 1012 60.85 38.32 22.05
N SER A 1013 60.73 39.54 21.51
CA SER A 1013 60.85 40.77 22.28
C SER A 1013 59.68 40.91 23.26
N GLN A 1014 58.49 40.40 22.92
CA GLN A 1014 57.33 40.37 23.81
C GLN A 1014 57.49 39.33 24.94
N ASP A 1015 58.04 38.14 24.64
CA ASP A 1015 58.22 37.06 25.62
C ASP A 1015 59.51 37.18 26.45
N GLN A 1016 60.55 37.85 25.94
CA GLN A 1016 61.84 38.06 26.59
C GLN A 1016 62.28 39.53 26.48
N PRO A 1017 61.51 40.48 27.05
CA PRO A 1017 61.81 41.90 26.96
C PRO A 1017 63.10 42.21 27.71
N VAL A 1018 64.02 42.88 27.02
CA VAL A 1018 65.28 43.39 27.56
C VAL A 1018 65.32 44.92 27.61
N GLY A 1019 64.20 45.56 27.33
CA GLY A 1019 63.95 46.99 27.40
C GLY A 1019 63.10 47.48 26.22
N GLU A 1020 62.93 48.79 26.10
CA GLU A 1020 62.16 49.41 25.03
C GLU A 1020 62.77 50.75 24.62
N VAL A 1021 62.59 51.16 23.36
CA VAL A 1021 63.07 52.45 22.84
C VAL A 1021 61.88 53.28 22.35
N SER A 1022 61.71 54.49 22.89
CA SER A 1022 60.75 55.46 22.39
C SER A 1022 61.31 56.19 21.19
N VAL A 1023 60.57 56.12 20.09
CA VAL A 1023 60.95 56.74 18.82
C VAL A 1023 59.75 57.46 18.19
N GLN A 1024 60.05 58.51 17.44
CA GLN A 1024 59.11 59.16 16.54
C GLN A 1024 59.68 59.11 15.13
N VAL A 1025 58.92 58.55 14.18
CA VAL A 1025 59.34 58.37 12.79
C VAL A 1025 58.40 59.13 11.88
N ASP A 1026 58.95 60.03 11.07
CA ASP A 1026 58.22 60.83 10.10
C ASP A 1026 58.69 60.50 8.68
N LEU A 1027 57.75 60.26 7.78
CA LEU A 1027 58.01 60.02 6.36
C LEU A 1027 57.69 61.28 5.56
N PHE A 1028 58.70 61.85 4.92
CA PHE A 1028 58.54 63.00 4.04
C PHE A 1028 58.88 62.62 2.60
N ASN A 1029 57.93 62.81 1.68
CA ASN A 1029 58.17 62.62 0.26
C ASN A 1029 58.46 63.97 -0.40
N HIS A 1030 59.63 64.12 -1.04
CA HIS A 1030 60.01 65.38 -1.65
C HIS A 1030 59.25 65.57 -2.99
N PRO A 1031 58.39 66.61 -3.12
CA PRO A 1031 57.41 66.73 -4.21
C PRO A 1031 57.99 66.87 -5.63
N HIS A 1032 59.30 67.10 -5.78
CA HIS A 1032 59.96 67.27 -7.09
C HIS A 1032 61.02 66.21 -7.44
N THR A 1033 61.56 65.48 -6.46
CA THR A 1033 62.64 64.51 -6.70
C THR A 1033 62.19 63.06 -6.52
N GLY A 1034 61.02 62.84 -5.91
CA GLY A 1034 60.53 61.50 -5.54
C GLY A 1034 61.38 60.83 -4.45
N GLU A 1035 62.39 61.51 -3.92
CA GLU A 1035 63.23 60.99 -2.85
C GLU A 1035 62.48 61.08 -1.52
N GLN A 1036 62.43 59.94 -0.82
CA GLN A 1036 61.70 59.82 0.43
C GLN A 1036 62.68 59.91 1.59
N LYS A 1037 62.50 60.92 2.43
CA LYS A 1037 63.29 61.18 3.62
C LYS A 1037 62.58 60.60 4.84
N ILE A 1038 63.23 59.68 5.52
CA ILE A 1038 62.79 59.14 6.81
C ILE A 1038 63.48 59.92 7.91
N THR A 1039 62.71 60.57 8.77
CA THR A 1039 63.23 61.25 9.96
C THR A 1039 62.92 60.39 11.18
N VAL A 1040 63.96 59.92 11.87
CA VAL A 1040 63.82 59.11 13.09
C VAL A 1040 64.33 59.93 14.26
N LYS A 1041 63.48 60.22 15.23
CA LYS A 1041 63.84 60.85 16.49
C LYS A 1041 63.85 59.81 17.60
N VAL A 1042 65.03 59.50 18.13
CA VAL A 1042 65.19 58.61 19.28
C VAL A 1042 65.06 59.44 20.54
N ILE A 1043 63.95 59.26 21.26
CA ILE A 1043 63.57 60.08 22.41
C ILE A 1043 64.28 59.56 23.67
N ALA A 1044 64.04 58.30 24.02
CA ALA A 1044 64.59 57.65 25.21
C ALA A 1044 64.60 56.12 25.06
N ALA A 1045 65.33 55.42 25.91
CA ALA A 1045 65.17 53.99 26.14
C ALA A 1045 64.84 53.71 27.61
N ASN A 1046 64.03 52.69 27.87
CA ASN A 1046 63.54 52.33 29.20
C ASN A 1046 63.72 50.83 29.50
N ASP A 1047 63.73 50.49 30.80
CA ASP A 1047 63.82 49.13 31.34
C ASP A 1047 64.93 48.27 30.71
N LEU A 1048 66.11 48.85 30.43
CA LEU A 1048 67.20 48.14 29.76
C LEU A 1048 67.79 47.04 30.67
N ARG A 1049 67.36 45.79 30.56
CA ARG A 1049 67.77 44.69 31.46
C ARG A 1049 69.18 44.18 31.17
N TRP A 1050 70.20 44.96 31.52
CA TRP A 1050 71.62 44.67 31.29
C TRP A 1050 72.41 44.54 32.59
N GLN A 1051 73.29 43.55 32.67
CA GLN A 1051 74.21 43.35 33.79
C GLN A 1051 75.65 43.56 33.31
N ILE A 1052 76.39 44.43 33.99
CA ILE A 1052 77.80 44.69 33.70
C ILE A 1052 78.64 43.64 34.44
N THR A 1053 79.44 42.87 33.71
CA THR A 1053 80.44 41.96 34.27
C THR A 1053 81.77 42.72 34.46
N GLY A 1054 82.13 43.06 35.70
CA GLY A 1054 83.37 43.78 36.08
C GLY A 1054 83.17 45.23 36.55
N SER A 1055 84.25 45.96 36.86
CA SER A 1055 84.23 47.35 37.37
C SER A 1055 83.91 48.44 36.33
N GLY A 1056 83.28 48.06 35.20
CA GLY A 1056 82.92 48.97 34.12
C GLY A 1056 81.66 49.80 34.41
N THR A 1057 81.48 50.92 33.71
CA THR A 1057 80.24 51.71 33.72
C THR A 1057 79.40 51.40 32.49
N PHE A 1058 78.09 51.25 32.64
CA PHE A 1058 77.17 50.96 31.54
C PHE A 1058 76.98 52.22 30.69
N LYS A 1059 77.21 52.14 29.38
CA LYS A 1059 77.13 53.31 28.48
C LYS A 1059 76.22 53.03 27.29
N PRO A 1060 74.89 52.97 27.47
CA PRO A 1060 73.97 52.67 26.38
C PRO A 1060 73.95 53.76 25.30
N PHE A 1061 73.92 53.33 24.05
CA PHE A 1061 73.53 54.13 22.88
C PHE A 1061 72.61 53.31 21.96
N VAL A 1062 71.83 53.99 21.13
CA VAL A 1062 70.93 53.35 20.16
C VAL A 1062 71.51 53.51 18.77
N GLU A 1063 71.71 52.38 18.08
CA GLU A 1063 72.11 52.31 16.69
C GLU A 1063 70.88 51.94 15.84
N VAL A 1064 70.55 52.78 14.86
CA VAL A 1064 69.41 52.59 13.96
C VAL A 1064 69.93 52.25 12.57
N HIS A 1065 69.44 51.13 12.04
CA HIS A 1065 69.75 50.64 10.69
C HIS A 1065 68.51 50.72 9.80
N LEU A 1066 68.67 51.26 8.60
CA LEU A 1066 67.69 51.15 7.52
C LEU A 1066 67.95 49.85 6.76
N VAL A 1067 66.97 48.96 6.73
CA VAL A 1067 67.04 47.65 6.09
C VAL A 1067 65.96 47.56 5.01
N GLY A 1068 66.34 47.20 3.79
CA GLY A 1068 65.44 47.09 2.64
C GLY A 1068 66.21 46.99 1.32
N PRO A 1069 65.50 46.88 0.19
CA PRO A 1069 66.15 46.72 -1.11
C PRO A 1069 66.84 48.02 -1.59
N HIS A 1070 67.71 47.95 -2.59
CA HIS A 1070 68.33 49.08 -3.30
C HIS A 1070 69.12 50.05 -2.42
N LEU A 1071 69.75 49.56 -1.35
CA LEU A 1071 70.51 50.39 -0.40
C LEU A 1071 72.02 50.43 -0.67
N ALA A 1072 72.50 49.90 -1.80
CA ALA A 1072 73.94 49.75 -2.12
C ALA A 1072 74.76 51.03 -1.86
N ASP A 1073 74.28 52.17 -2.37
CA ASP A 1073 74.99 53.46 -2.36
C ASP A 1073 74.46 54.46 -1.29
N LYS A 1074 73.66 53.99 -0.32
CA LYS A 1074 72.96 54.85 0.64
C LYS A 1074 73.51 54.73 2.06
N LYS A 1075 73.35 55.78 2.86
CA LYS A 1075 73.70 55.76 4.29
C LYS A 1075 72.67 54.91 5.05
N ARG A 1076 73.07 53.71 5.50
CA ARG A 1076 72.19 52.72 6.14
C ARG A 1076 72.20 52.72 7.66
N LYS A 1077 73.16 53.40 8.31
CA LYS A 1077 73.41 53.29 9.76
C LYS A 1077 73.67 54.65 10.40
N MET A 1078 73.02 54.92 11.53
CA MET A 1078 73.25 56.10 12.37
C MET A 1078 73.11 55.70 13.86
N ALA A 1079 73.81 56.40 14.75
CA ALA A 1079 73.81 56.09 16.18
C ALA A 1079 73.68 57.35 17.03
N THR A 1080 73.05 57.23 18.20
CA THR A 1080 72.99 58.31 19.21
C THR A 1080 74.31 58.44 19.96
N LYS A 1081 74.50 59.54 20.69
CA LYS A 1081 75.57 59.62 21.70
C LYS A 1081 75.28 58.66 22.85
N SER A 1082 76.34 58.16 23.48
CA SER A 1082 76.22 57.27 24.64
C SER A 1082 75.90 58.07 25.92
N GLN A 1083 75.02 57.51 26.74
CA GLN A 1083 74.67 58.08 28.05
C GLN A 1083 75.34 57.27 29.15
N SER A 1084 75.95 57.92 30.14
CA SER A 1084 76.77 57.22 31.14
C SER A 1084 75.95 56.77 32.34
N ASN A 1085 76.09 55.49 32.68
CA ASN A 1085 75.62 54.82 33.89
C ASN A 1085 74.12 54.95 34.16
N THR A 1086 73.29 54.77 33.12
CA THR A 1086 71.82 54.82 33.24
C THR A 1086 71.16 53.68 32.48
N TRP A 1087 70.11 53.09 33.08
CA TRP A 1087 69.28 52.03 32.49
C TRP A 1087 68.02 52.60 31.81
N THR A 1088 67.81 53.91 31.91
CA THR A 1088 66.71 54.67 31.29
C THR A 1088 67.24 55.94 30.58
N PRO A 1089 68.15 55.80 29.61
CA PRO A 1089 68.78 56.95 28.94
C PRO A 1089 67.78 57.79 28.14
N LYS A 1090 67.92 59.12 28.21
CA LYS A 1090 67.23 60.06 27.33
C LYS A 1090 68.21 60.61 26.29
N PHE A 1091 67.86 60.51 25.01
CA PHE A 1091 68.72 60.91 23.90
C PHE A 1091 68.21 62.20 23.25
N ASN A 1092 66.93 62.24 22.87
CA ASN A 1092 66.31 63.32 22.10
C ASN A 1092 67.10 63.69 20.83
N GLU A 1093 67.69 62.71 20.16
CA GLU A 1093 68.48 62.89 18.95
C GLU A 1093 67.66 62.57 17.70
N THR A 1094 67.79 63.38 16.66
CA THR A 1094 67.09 63.19 15.38
C THR A 1094 68.09 62.80 14.30
N MET A 1095 67.76 61.77 13.54
CA MET A 1095 68.57 61.22 12.45
C MET A 1095 67.74 61.10 11.17
N HIS A 1096 68.40 61.15 10.02
CA HIS A 1096 67.75 61.19 8.71
C HIS A 1096 68.31 60.11 7.79
N PHE A 1097 67.41 59.30 7.23
CA PHE A 1097 67.70 58.31 6.20
C PHE A 1097 66.97 58.67 4.91
N PHE A 1098 67.48 58.20 3.77
CA PHE A 1098 66.91 58.50 2.46
C PHE A 1098 66.68 57.20 1.69
N ILE A 1099 65.47 57.01 1.16
CA ILE A 1099 65.11 55.93 0.22
C ILE A 1099 65.04 56.55 -1.19
N GLY A 1100 65.53 55.82 -2.20
CA GLY A 1100 65.58 56.30 -3.59
C GLY A 1100 64.21 56.28 -4.25
N ASN A 1101 64.11 56.83 -5.47
CA ASN A 1101 62.85 56.88 -6.24
C ASN A 1101 62.30 55.47 -6.60
N GLU A 1102 63.15 54.44 -6.57
CA GLU A 1102 62.77 53.04 -6.84
C GLU A 1102 62.31 52.27 -5.59
N GLY A 1103 62.41 52.88 -4.40
CA GLY A 1103 62.10 52.21 -3.14
C GLY A 1103 60.72 52.56 -2.59
N GLU A 1104 59.80 51.59 -2.60
CA GLU A 1104 58.52 51.70 -1.91
C GLU A 1104 58.73 51.48 -0.38
N PRO A 1105 58.36 52.43 0.52
CA PRO A 1105 58.69 52.35 1.95
C PRO A 1105 58.15 51.11 2.64
N GLU A 1106 57.07 50.52 2.15
CA GLU A 1106 56.47 49.29 2.68
C GLU A 1106 57.42 48.09 2.67
N HIS A 1107 58.45 48.12 1.82
CA HIS A 1107 59.50 47.10 1.71
C HIS A 1107 60.76 47.42 2.51
N TYR A 1108 60.71 48.41 3.39
CA TYR A 1108 61.80 48.79 4.27
C TYR A 1108 61.38 48.72 5.74
N GLU A 1109 62.36 48.53 6.60
CA GLU A 1109 62.18 48.51 8.05
C GLU A 1109 63.38 49.17 8.74
N LEU A 1110 63.11 49.75 9.90
CA LEU A 1110 64.11 50.33 10.78
C LEU A 1110 64.42 49.32 11.88
N MET A 1111 65.68 48.92 11.98
CA MET A 1111 66.16 48.05 13.04
C MET A 1111 66.88 48.87 14.11
N PHE A 1112 66.43 48.75 15.35
CA PHE A 1112 66.98 49.43 16.52
C PHE A 1112 67.82 48.45 17.31
N GLN A 1113 69.11 48.73 17.46
CA GLN A 1113 70.03 47.96 18.30
C GLN A 1113 70.51 48.85 19.45
N VAL A 1114 70.18 48.49 20.69
CA VAL A 1114 70.76 49.14 21.86
C VAL A 1114 72.06 48.43 22.22
N LYS A 1115 73.13 49.20 22.34
CA LYS A 1115 74.48 48.67 22.59
C LYS A 1115 75.14 49.35 23.79
N ASP A 1116 75.95 48.60 24.51
CA ASP A 1116 76.79 49.08 25.61
C ASP A 1116 78.17 49.45 25.06
N TYR A 1117 78.49 50.75 25.06
CA TYR A 1117 79.74 51.25 24.51
C TYR A 1117 80.95 50.80 25.32
N CYS A 1118 81.91 50.14 24.68
CA CYS A 1118 83.15 49.71 25.30
C CYS A 1118 84.37 50.32 24.59
N PHE A 1119 85.21 51.06 25.32
CA PHE A 1119 86.39 51.68 24.72
C PHE A 1119 87.45 50.68 24.24
N ALA A 1120 87.49 49.47 24.79
CA ALA A 1120 88.55 48.48 24.56
C ALA A 1120 88.08 47.16 23.90
N ARG A 1121 86.79 47.03 23.58
CA ARG A 1121 86.18 45.83 22.97
C ARG A 1121 85.08 46.24 22.01
N GLU A 1122 84.60 45.30 21.21
CA GLU A 1122 83.39 45.51 20.42
C GLU A 1122 82.19 45.82 21.33
N ASP A 1123 81.34 46.74 20.86
CA ASP A 1123 80.13 47.14 21.56
C ASP A 1123 79.16 45.95 21.68
N ARG A 1124 78.68 45.70 22.90
CA ARG A 1124 77.83 44.53 23.18
C ARG A 1124 76.37 44.86 22.95
N ILE A 1125 75.64 43.99 22.25
CA ILE A 1125 74.20 44.13 22.01
C ILE A 1125 73.45 43.87 23.31
N VAL A 1126 72.74 44.90 23.78
CA VAL A 1126 71.84 44.85 24.94
C VAL A 1126 70.47 44.31 24.53
N GLY A 1127 69.96 44.75 23.38
CA GLY A 1127 68.69 44.31 22.81
C GLY A 1127 68.49 44.80 21.38
N VAL A 1128 67.62 44.10 20.66
CA VAL A 1128 67.27 44.42 19.25
C VAL A 1128 65.75 44.52 19.10
N GLY A 1129 65.27 45.43 18.27
CA GLY A 1129 63.86 45.58 17.90
C GLY A 1129 63.71 46.09 16.47
N VAL A 1130 62.55 45.89 15.85
CA VAL A 1130 62.29 46.30 14.47
C VAL A 1130 61.00 47.12 14.39
N LEU A 1131 60.98 48.09 13.48
CA LEU A 1131 59.77 48.82 13.09
C LEU A 1131 59.66 48.79 11.56
N GLN A 1132 58.60 48.18 11.03
CA GLN A 1132 58.37 48.18 9.58
C GLN A 1132 57.82 49.54 9.14
N LEU A 1133 58.36 50.11 8.05
CA LEU A 1133 57.90 51.40 7.55
C LEU A 1133 56.49 51.33 6.93
N SER A 1134 56.01 50.14 6.58
CA SER A 1134 54.59 49.92 6.25
C SER A 1134 53.64 50.39 7.36
N GLN A 1135 54.03 50.23 8.64
CA GLN A 1135 53.23 50.71 9.78
C GLN A 1135 53.23 52.24 9.89
N VAL A 1136 54.27 52.90 9.37
CA VAL A 1136 54.43 54.36 9.42
C VAL A 1136 53.70 55.03 8.25
N LEU A 1137 53.64 54.37 7.09
CA LEU A 1137 52.98 54.86 5.87
C LEU A 1137 51.50 55.21 6.10
N GLU A 1138 50.78 54.47 6.95
CA GLU A 1138 49.34 54.69 7.20
C GLU A 1138 49.04 56.03 7.90
N GLN A 1139 50.01 56.59 8.67
CA GLN A 1139 49.78 57.76 9.53
C GLN A 1139 50.66 58.98 9.18
N GLY A 1140 51.70 58.82 8.36
CA GLY A 1140 52.63 59.88 7.94
C GLY A 1140 53.63 60.33 9.02
N SER A 1141 53.22 60.31 10.29
CA SER A 1141 54.06 60.48 11.49
C SER A 1141 53.66 59.43 12.52
N TYR A 1142 54.62 58.66 13.03
CA TYR A 1142 54.37 57.53 13.91
C TYR A 1142 55.27 57.59 15.14
N ALA A 1143 54.68 57.81 16.32
CA ALA A 1143 55.37 57.79 17.60
C ALA A 1143 55.03 56.51 18.37
N CYS A 1144 56.04 55.69 18.68
CA CYS A 1144 55.84 54.39 19.31
C CYS A 1144 56.99 53.99 20.25
N TRP A 1145 56.72 53.00 21.09
CA TRP A 1145 57.74 52.27 21.84
C TRP A 1145 58.10 50.99 21.10
N VAL A 1146 59.34 50.87 20.65
CA VAL A 1146 59.88 49.65 20.02
C VAL A 1146 60.40 48.74 21.12
N GLN A 1147 59.75 47.59 21.30
CA GLN A 1147 60.17 46.59 22.29
C GLN A 1147 61.47 45.93 21.87
N LEU A 1148 62.42 45.82 22.80
CA LEU A 1148 63.71 45.17 22.58
C LEU A 1148 63.69 43.75 23.12
N GLY A 1149 64.05 42.81 22.27
CA GLY A 1149 64.29 41.42 22.62
C GLY A 1149 65.76 41.07 22.61
N ARG A 1150 66.09 39.87 23.11
CA ARG A 1150 67.44 39.30 22.96
C ARG A 1150 67.78 38.99 21.49
N ARG A 1151 66.77 38.77 20.65
CA ARG A 1151 66.86 38.42 19.21
C ARG A 1151 65.51 38.71 18.53
N LEU A 1152 65.50 38.72 17.20
CA LEU A 1152 64.28 38.77 16.40
C LEU A 1152 63.67 37.37 16.19
N PHE A 1153 62.35 37.30 15.97
CA PHE A 1153 61.67 36.08 15.49
C PHE A 1153 61.70 36.05 13.98
N ILE A 1154 62.01 34.87 13.43
CA ILE A 1154 62.03 34.62 12.00
C ILE A 1154 61.26 33.31 11.78
N ASP A 1155 60.20 33.37 10.98
CA ASP A 1155 59.39 32.20 10.70
C ASP A 1155 60.06 31.26 9.67
N GLU A 1156 59.47 30.07 9.41
CA GLU A 1156 60.03 29.08 8.47
C GLU A 1156 60.32 29.67 7.09
N THR A 1157 59.46 30.55 6.59
CA THR A 1157 59.60 31.25 5.30
C THR A 1157 60.82 32.16 5.32
N GLY A 1158 60.99 32.96 6.38
CA GLY A 1158 62.15 33.84 6.55
C GLY A 1158 63.47 33.06 6.68
N LEU A 1159 63.44 31.90 7.33
CA LEU A 1159 64.63 31.04 7.48
C LEU A 1159 65.08 30.44 6.14
N ILE A 1160 64.16 30.06 5.25
CA ILE A 1160 64.48 29.58 3.89
C ILE A 1160 65.16 30.69 3.09
N LEU A 1161 64.59 31.90 3.09
CA LEU A 1161 65.13 33.05 2.36
C LEU A 1161 66.52 33.46 2.88
N LEU A 1162 66.71 33.51 4.20
CA LEU A 1162 68.02 33.81 4.79
C LEU A 1162 69.07 32.76 4.45
N ARG A 1163 68.69 31.48 4.35
CA ARG A 1163 69.60 30.41 3.97
C ARG A 1163 70.05 30.52 2.50
N ILE A 1164 69.17 30.95 1.60
CA ILE A 1164 69.53 31.22 0.20
C ILE A 1164 70.39 32.48 0.11
N LEU A 1165 70.08 33.54 0.88
CA LEU A 1165 70.85 34.77 0.92
C LEU A 1165 72.26 34.56 1.52
N SER A 1166 72.42 33.71 2.54
CA SER A 1166 73.71 33.43 3.18
C SER A 1166 74.72 32.73 2.26
N GLN A 1167 74.25 32.11 1.18
CA GLN A 1167 75.08 31.49 0.15
C GLN A 1167 75.66 32.50 -0.86
N ARG A 1168 75.17 33.75 -0.88
CA ARG A 1168 75.62 34.81 -1.79
C ARG A 1168 76.85 35.54 -1.23
N GLN A 1169 77.96 34.82 -1.10
CA GLN A 1169 79.18 35.34 -0.48
C GLN A 1169 79.88 36.48 -1.24
N ASN A 1170 79.48 36.79 -2.48
CA ASN A 1170 80.04 37.92 -3.24
C ASN A 1170 79.17 39.18 -3.16
N ASP A 1171 78.05 39.13 -2.45
CA ASP A 1171 77.09 40.23 -2.33
C ASP A 1171 77.13 40.81 -0.90
N GLU A 1172 77.72 42.00 -0.77
CA GLU A 1172 77.87 42.69 0.52
C GLU A 1172 76.51 43.07 1.14
N ILE A 1173 75.48 43.30 0.33
CA ILE A 1173 74.13 43.61 0.81
C ILE A 1173 73.50 42.37 1.41
N ALA A 1174 73.63 41.22 0.72
CA ALA A 1174 73.18 39.94 1.26
C ALA A 1174 73.88 39.58 2.58
N LYS A 1175 75.21 39.78 2.65
CA LYS A 1175 75.99 39.55 3.88
C LYS A 1175 75.52 40.42 5.03
N GLU A 1176 75.38 41.72 4.80
CA GLU A 1176 74.96 42.66 5.85
C GLU A 1176 73.53 42.36 6.30
N PHE A 1177 72.62 42.08 5.36
CA PHE A 1177 71.24 41.71 5.68
C PHE A 1177 71.16 40.45 6.55
N VAL A 1178 71.89 39.38 6.17
CA VAL A 1178 71.96 38.14 6.96
C VAL A 1178 72.58 38.41 8.33
N ARG A 1179 73.65 39.22 8.42
CA ARG A 1179 74.26 39.60 9.70
C ARG A 1179 73.26 40.32 10.61
N LEU A 1180 72.60 41.37 10.12
CA LEU A 1180 71.64 42.15 10.92
C LEU A 1180 70.47 41.29 11.42
N LYS A 1181 69.96 40.39 10.59
CA LYS A 1181 68.84 39.50 10.98
C LYS A 1181 69.24 38.36 11.91
N THR A 1182 70.52 38.00 11.98
CA THR A 1182 71.02 36.91 12.82
C THR A 1182 71.70 37.38 14.11
N GLU A 1183 72.01 38.67 14.23
CA GLU A 1183 72.60 39.25 15.43
C GLU A 1183 71.67 39.17 16.65
N CYS A 1184 72.25 38.82 17.79
CA CYS A 1184 71.54 38.68 19.05
C CYS A 1184 72.42 39.06 20.24
N ARG A 1185 71.80 39.20 21.41
CA ARG A 1185 72.49 39.36 22.69
C ARG A 1185 73.14 38.03 23.10
N TYR A 1186 74.47 38.02 23.23
CA TYR A 1186 75.24 36.90 23.80
C TYR A 1186 75.29 37.01 25.34
N GLU A 1187 75.10 35.89 26.05
CA GLU A 1187 75.33 35.83 27.50
C GLU A 1187 76.84 35.75 27.76
N THR A 1188 77.38 36.70 28.52
CA THR A 1188 78.79 36.63 28.97
C THR A 1188 79.02 35.38 29.82
N GLU A 1189 80.09 34.66 29.49
CA GLU A 1189 80.58 33.43 30.12
C GLU A 1189 80.46 33.44 31.65
N GLY A 1190 79.51 32.65 32.15
CA GLY A 1190 79.24 32.46 33.58
C GLY A 1190 78.69 31.07 33.90
N GLN A 1191 79.05 30.05 33.10
CA GLN A 1191 78.79 28.62 33.39
C GLN A 1191 79.96 27.73 32.95
N GLY A 1192 81.17 28.27 32.88
CA GLY A 1192 82.41 27.49 32.73
C GLY A 1192 82.98 27.05 34.07
N LEU A 1193 82.18 26.40 34.93
CA LEU A 1193 82.65 25.81 36.21
C LEU A 1193 81.64 24.74 36.71
N ALA A 1194 81.20 23.83 35.84
CA ALA A 1194 80.41 22.67 36.26
C ALA A 1194 80.47 21.45 35.30
N ASN A 1195 81.51 21.31 34.47
CA ASN A 1195 81.68 20.13 33.59
C ASN A 1195 83.11 19.58 33.58
N SER A 1196 83.86 19.74 34.67
CA SER A 1196 85.12 19.04 34.94
C SER A 1196 84.99 18.06 36.10
N ALA A 1197 83.90 17.28 36.12
CA ALA A 1197 83.68 16.21 37.10
C ALA A 1197 82.72 15.11 36.59
N SER A 1198 82.95 14.57 35.39
CA SER A 1198 82.28 13.33 34.94
C SER A 1198 83.01 12.67 33.77
N SER A 1199 84.34 12.60 33.83
CA SER A 1199 85.15 11.72 32.98
C SER A 1199 86.27 11.10 33.80
N GLN A 1200 85.88 10.27 34.77
CA GLN A 1200 86.73 9.20 35.29
C GLN A 1200 85.86 7.99 35.62
N ARG A 1201 86.33 6.83 35.15
CA ARG A 1201 85.84 5.45 35.33
C ARG A 1201 84.80 4.96 34.33
N LEU A 1202 85.31 4.43 33.21
CA LEU A 1202 85.36 2.97 33.00
C LEU A 1202 86.20 2.65 31.74
N VAL A 1203 87.51 2.46 31.95
CA VAL A 1203 88.34 1.54 31.17
C VAL A 1203 88.93 0.57 32.18
N ALA A 1204 88.39 -0.65 32.21
CA ALA A 1204 88.89 -1.91 32.78
C ALA A 1204 87.64 -2.83 32.92
N GLY A 1205 87.56 -4.04 32.38
CA GLY A 1205 88.47 -4.83 31.57
C GLY A 1205 87.75 -6.10 31.08
N ARG A 1206 88.35 -6.71 30.06
CA ARG A 1206 88.05 -8.00 29.40
C ARG A 1206 86.72 -8.13 28.66
#